data_AF-A0A0S2DK71-F1
#
_entry.id   AF-A0A0S2DK71-F1
#
_cell.length_a   1.000
_cell.length_b   1.000
_cell.length_c   1.000
_cell.angle_alpha   90.00
_cell.angle_beta   90.00
_cell.angle_gamma   90.00
#
_symmetry.space_group_name_H-M   'P 1'
#
loop_
_entity.id
_entity.type
_entity.pdbx_description
1 polymer ?
#
loop_
_entity_poly.entity_id
_entity_poly.type
_entity_poly.pdbx_seq_one_letter_code
_entity_poly.pdbx_strand_id
1 'polypeptide(L)'
;MTYQNRVRMSKLTLGLLAVLATAPAFAQSTSAGVNGTVTSASGQPVAGAEVTITHVESGTVSRATTDASGRYNARGLRVGGPYTINITKEGEGTKTEDGVYLDLAKSNTINAALSPADVTTLGAVTAVATGGSELFSATKMGSGTNVTRQTIEALPSIGGNIQDYVRLDPRVAYVNRAEGGITAGGQNPRYNAIRIDGVSASDTFGLEGNNMPTRRQPVSMEAIEGINVDLASYDVTITGATGAVVDAVTKSGTNEFHGSIYGSYRDGGWFGKDPTDTKFNGFDKEETYGATFGGPLVKDKLFFFANYEKFKQAAPGADIPGSALGRRGAVITQNDLSRAQTISSGYGFDAGGLGSSGNTDLEEYALKIDWNISDAHRASLRYSKLDQSKLRINGINSSQISLNSYWYQHTKSVESWVGQLFSDWTDNFSTEFKVSYRDYSAVRETPGTAPSVRIWFGGTEGNPGGDSLFLGTETNSQANKLYTKTWNAFGSGTLALGDHNIKFGFDYSNNDVYNLFGPQVYGVYEFWGLDNYQAGRWLKYDVRTPQPGAGIDSVAGAFKYKQYGLFIQDEWFVNNNLTVNFGLRADKPEVNKNPDYNPLVQQVFGYDTRKVLNSKWLIQPRVGFNYTFDSERPTQLRGGFGLFQGESPQVWLTNAYNTTGLNYIQYSQNLASTENWQNLKFNGDGLNPPIPSRAGSQLQNVNVINPDFEQPSVWKANLAFEHELPWYGVVGSAELLVTKVKNALFYRNLNLGTPQAEGPDGRDLFWSQAANLRNRPWSSGNNRFARDRRFDQVLLLDNTDKGETQQFTVGLSKPFGVESDWSWSLAYTYTHATEVSGLTSSTATSGWNYNYLFDANEETASTSRYQIKDRIIGTLDWKHKFFGDYETRIGLVYEGRSGRPFSYVYSNDVNGDNRSGNDLFYVPSGPGDVLFGSLSPAGQFTADPAMEKRFFDWLASNPELGRYAGRSAPQNAGRARWVNTFDVRISQELPGFFKDHKSEIWLDIQNVGNLINKDWGHIYDYGFFASQRVAAIQGMYNGKYVYNFNTPDAPTVANADADGFNVGVSQWSVQLGFRYKF
;
A
#
# COMPACT_ATOMS: atom_id res chain seq x y z
N MET A 1 -52.54 -4.41 54.49
CA MET A 1 -52.83 -3.81 53.17
C MET A 1 -51.57 -3.11 52.68
N THR A 2 -51.23 -3.28 51.39
CA THR A 2 -50.48 -2.40 50.46
C THR A 2 -49.39 -1.39 50.92
N TYR A 3 -48.40 -1.20 50.03
CA TYR A 3 -47.34 -0.15 50.01
C TYR A 3 -46.11 -0.33 50.94
N GLN A 4 -44.86 -0.04 50.54
CA GLN A 4 -44.24 -0.02 49.19
C GLN A 4 -42.68 -0.06 49.32
N ASN A 5 -41.97 -0.51 48.27
CA ASN A 5 -40.50 -0.58 48.25
C ASN A 5 -39.82 0.80 48.18
N ARG A 6 -38.76 1.02 48.99
CA ARG A 6 -37.55 1.80 48.61
C ARG A 6 -36.31 1.30 49.36
N VAL A 7 -35.48 0.48 48.72
CA VAL A 7 -34.12 0.17 49.21
C VAL A 7 -33.26 1.43 49.03
N ARG A 8 -32.73 1.98 50.11
CA ARG A 8 -31.75 3.08 50.05
C ARG A 8 -30.39 2.51 49.70
N MET A 9 -30.05 2.47 48.41
CA MET A 9 -28.67 2.19 47.99
C MET A 9 -27.71 3.19 48.64
N SER A 10 -26.57 2.70 49.13
CA SER A 10 -25.58 3.55 49.78
C SER A 10 -24.87 4.44 48.74
N LYS A 11 -24.34 5.59 49.19
CA LYS A 11 -23.47 6.42 48.33
C LYS A 11 -22.19 5.66 47.91
N LEU A 12 -21.76 4.66 48.68
CA LEU A 12 -20.65 3.77 48.32
C LEU A 12 -21.01 2.88 47.13
N THR A 13 -22.26 2.42 47.05
CA THR A 13 -22.78 1.58 45.95
C THR A 13 -22.92 2.39 44.66
N LEU A 14 -23.37 3.65 44.73
CA LEU A 14 -23.29 4.58 43.59
C LEU A 14 -21.84 4.92 43.22
N GLY A 15 -20.93 5.00 44.19
CA GLY A 15 -19.49 5.16 43.93
C GLY A 15 -18.90 3.99 43.16
N LEU A 16 -19.19 2.75 43.57
CA LEU A 16 -18.77 1.54 42.85
C LEU A 16 -19.35 1.47 41.43
N LEU A 17 -20.63 1.83 41.24
CA LEU A 17 -21.24 1.94 39.91
C LEU A 17 -20.66 3.08 39.07
N ALA A 18 -20.12 4.14 39.68
CA ALA A 18 -19.44 5.22 38.97
C ALA A 18 -17.97 4.89 38.64
N VAL A 19 -17.29 4.06 39.43
CA VAL A 19 -15.96 3.52 39.10
C VAL A 19 -16.07 2.47 37.98
N LEU A 20 -17.14 1.69 37.95
CA LEU A 20 -17.52 0.86 36.79
C LEU A 20 -17.90 1.68 35.54
N ALA A 21 -18.06 3.00 35.66
CA ALA A 21 -18.34 3.91 34.53
C ALA A 21 -17.08 4.60 33.96
N THR A 22 -15.87 4.22 34.38
CA THR A 22 -14.59 4.72 33.83
C THR A 22 -13.65 3.58 33.43
N ALA A 23 -14.11 2.71 32.53
CA ALA A 23 -13.29 1.67 31.91
C ALA A 23 -12.80 2.13 30.52
N PRO A 24 -11.48 2.34 30.32
CA PRO A 24 -10.91 2.16 29.00
C PRO A 24 -10.90 0.64 28.70
N ALA A 25 -11.88 0.22 27.90
CA ALA A 25 -11.81 -0.95 27.04
C ALA A 25 -12.02 -0.46 25.59
N PHE A 26 -11.88 -1.35 24.59
CA PHE A 26 -12.20 -1.21 23.16
C PHE A 26 -12.24 -2.66 22.55
N ALA A 27 -11.66 -3.03 21.37
CA ALA A 27 -11.52 -4.37 20.60
C ALA A 27 -9.41 -5.04 18.50
N GLN A 28 -8.61 -6.15 18.37
CA GLN A 28 -8.18 -6.90 17.16
C GLN A 28 -7.16 -7.93 17.66
N SER A 29 -7.47 -9.22 17.58
CA SER A 29 -6.56 -10.26 18.09
C SER A 29 -5.19 -10.22 17.42
N THR A 30 -4.13 -10.08 18.22
CA THR A 30 -2.74 -10.36 17.82
C THR A 30 -2.24 -11.61 18.53
N SER A 31 -3.14 -12.60 18.62
CA SER A 31 -3.00 -13.83 19.39
C SER A 31 -3.48 -15.03 18.57
N ALA A 32 -3.23 -16.22 19.09
CA ALA A 32 -3.79 -17.46 18.58
C ALA A 32 -4.83 -18.04 19.55
N GLY A 33 -5.46 -19.15 19.17
CA GLY A 33 -6.31 -19.95 20.03
C GLY A 33 -6.29 -21.43 19.67
N VAL A 34 -6.90 -22.24 20.53
CA VAL A 34 -7.18 -23.67 20.32
C VAL A 34 -8.67 -23.91 20.54
N ASN A 35 -9.26 -24.80 19.76
CA ASN A 35 -10.57 -25.37 20.03
C ASN A 35 -10.55 -26.88 19.74
N GLY A 36 -11.59 -27.60 20.15
CA GLY A 36 -11.75 -29.00 19.77
C GLY A 36 -12.88 -29.70 20.51
N THR A 37 -13.14 -30.94 20.10
CA THR A 37 -14.02 -31.88 20.80
C THR A 37 -13.21 -32.98 21.49
N VAL A 38 -13.68 -33.41 22.66
CA VAL A 38 -13.16 -34.54 23.42
C VAL A 38 -14.23 -35.63 23.49
N THR A 39 -13.90 -36.83 23.05
CA THR A 39 -14.78 -38.01 23.09
C THR A 39 -14.15 -39.14 23.88
N SER A 40 -14.95 -40.10 24.33
CA SER A 40 -14.48 -41.34 24.96
C SER A 40 -14.17 -42.40 23.91
N ALA A 41 -13.61 -43.53 24.34
CA ALA A 41 -13.37 -44.71 23.50
C ALA A 41 -14.65 -45.30 22.85
N SER A 42 -15.86 -44.90 23.28
CA SER A 42 -17.14 -45.24 22.65
C SER A 42 -17.72 -44.13 21.76
N GLY A 43 -16.92 -43.11 21.43
CA GLY A 43 -17.29 -41.99 20.57
C GLY A 43 -18.29 -41.01 21.18
N GLN A 44 -18.60 -41.13 22.47
CA GLN A 44 -19.50 -40.21 23.17
C GLN A 44 -18.76 -38.96 23.64
N PRO A 45 -19.37 -37.76 23.64
CA PRO A 45 -18.73 -36.56 24.16
C PRO A 45 -18.38 -36.67 25.65
N VAL A 46 -17.19 -36.21 26.04
CA VAL A 46 -16.72 -36.23 27.43
C VAL A 46 -16.86 -34.84 28.05
N ALA A 47 -17.82 -34.69 28.97
CA ALA A 47 -18.10 -33.42 29.64
C ALA A 47 -17.25 -33.23 30.92
N GLY A 48 -16.73 -32.02 31.10
CA GLY A 48 -15.89 -31.64 32.24
C GLY A 48 -14.54 -32.36 32.28
N ALA A 49 -13.89 -32.57 31.13
CA ALA A 49 -12.47 -32.89 31.04
C ALA A 49 -11.63 -31.62 31.19
N GLU A 50 -10.51 -31.71 31.90
CA GLU A 50 -9.57 -30.60 32.05
C GLU A 50 -8.62 -30.58 30.85
N VAL A 51 -8.47 -29.41 30.22
CA VAL A 51 -7.57 -29.16 29.10
C VAL A 51 -6.52 -28.15 29.53
N THR A 52 -5.29 -28.62 29.73
CA THR A 52 -4.12 -27.78 30.07
C THR A 52 -3.29 -27.53 28.81
N ILE A 53 -3.15 -26.26 28.41
CA ILE A 53 -2.43 -25.82 27.22
C ILE A 53 -1.17 -25.06 27.67
N THR A 54 0.01 -25.62 27.42
CA THR A 54 1.29 -25.09 27.91
C THR A 54 2.18 -24.67 26.76
N HIS A 55 2.57 -23.39 26.69
CA HIS A 55 3.61 -22.92 25.77
C HIS A 55 4.99 -23.29 26.31
N VAL A 56 5.61 -24.32 25.74
CA VAL A 56 6.80 -25.00 26.29
C VAL A 56 7.92 -24.00 26.59
N GLU A 57 8.26 -23.12 25.64
CA GLU A 57 9.38 -22.20 25.78
C GLU A 57 9.21 -21.14 26.88
N SER A 58 7.99 -20.87 27.37
CA SER A 58 7.71 -19.73 28.28
C SER A 58 7.00 -20.12 29.57
N GLY A 59 6.71 -21.42 29.78
CA GLY A 59 5.92 -21.89 30.91
C GLY A 59 4.50 -21.32 30.97
N THR A 60 4.03 -20.64 29.91
CA THR A 60 2.71 -19.99 29.90
C THR A 60 1.64 -21.08 29.83
N VAL A 61 0.88 -21.28 30.91
CA VAL A 61 -0.25 -22.19 30.99
C VAL A 61 -1.56 -21.43 30.77
N SER A 62 -2.44 -21.96 29.94
CA SER A 62 -3.87 -21.65 29.87
C SER A 62 -4.66 -22.92 30.14
N ARG A 63 -5.87 -22.80 30.70
CA ARG A 63 -6.77 -23.95 30.96
C ARG A 63 -8.14 -23.72 30.35
N ALA A 64 -8.75 -24.79 29.88
CA ALA A 64 -10.16 -24.85 29.50
C ALA A 64 -10.79 -26.13 30.05
N THR A 65 -12.12 -26.14 30.15
CA THR A 65 -12.91 -27.30 30.60
C THR A 65 -13.91 -27.66 29.50
N THR A 66 -14.11 -28.95 29.22
CA THR A 66 -15.08 -29.34 28.18
C THR A 66 -16.53 -29.18 28.61
N ASP A 67 -17.39 -28.73 27.70
CA ASP A 67 -18.83 -28.57 27.91
C ASP A 67 -19.61 -29.90 27.80
N ALA A 68 -20.94 -29.82 27.86
CA ALA A 68 -21.83 -30.99 27.73
C ALA A 68 -21.77 -31.67 26.34
N SER A 69 -21.31 -30.95 25.32
CA SER A 69 -21.06 -31.43 23.95
C SER A 69 -19.60 -31.89 23.76
N GLY A 70 -18.81 -31.96 24.84
CA GLY A 70 -17.39 -32.34 24.84
C GLY A 70 -16.45 -31.26 24.26
N ARG A 71 -16.94 -30.04 24.04
CA ARG A 71 -16.22 -28.96 23.33
C ARG A 71 -15.42 -28.12 24.30
N TYR A 72 -14.24 -27.66 23.88
CA TYR A 72 -13.44 -26.68 24.61
C TYR A 72 -12.94 -25.55 23.69
N ASN A 73 -12.59 -24.41 24.30
CA ASN A 73 -12.09 -23.23 23.61
C ASN A 73 -11.05 -22.52 24.50
N ALA A 74 -9.92 -22.12 23.92
CA ALA A 74 -8.94 -21.25 24.54
C ALA A 74 -8.47 -20.20 23.52
N ARG A 75 -8.36 -18.94 23.93
CA ARG A 75 -8.00 -17.80 23.06
C ARG A 75 -7.01 -16.90 23.80
N GLY A 76 -6.45 -15.89 23.12
CA GLY A 76 -5.43 -15.06 23.76
C GLY A 76 -4.14 -15.81 24.01
N LEU A 77 -3.80 -16.80 23.18
CA LEU A 77 -2.56 -17.58 23.29
C LEU A 77 -1.40 -16.87 22.56
N ARG A 78 -0.15 -17.28 22.79
CA ARG A 78 1.00 -16.79 21.99
C ARG A 78 0.96 -17.45 20.60
N VAL A 79 1.31 -16.70 19.56
CA VAL A 79 1.51 -17.25 18.21
C VAL A 79 2.86 -17.98 18.18
N GLY A 80 2.97 -19.03 17.35
CA GLY A 80 4.13 -19.90 17.31
C GLY A 80 3.98 -21.09 18.26
N GLY A 81 5.07 -21.51 18.90
CA GLY A 81 5.14 -22.70 19.73
C GLY A 81 6.60 -23.18 19.87
N PRO A 82 6.84 -24.41 20.37
CA PRO A 82 5.86 -25.47 20.54
C PRO A 82 4.97 -25.34 21.78
N TYR A 83 3.79 -25.95 21.69
CA TYR A 83 2.86 -26.20 22.78
C TYR A 83 2.77 -27.70 23.09
N THR A 84 2.47 -27.99 24.36
CA THR A 84 1.96 -29.27 24.85
C THR A 84 0.52 -29.05 25.29
N ILE A 85 -0.40 -29.87 24.79
CA ILE A 85 -1.82 -29.85 25.15
C ILE A 85 -2.15 -31.16 25.86
N ASN A 86 -2.51 -31.10 27.13
CA ASN A 86 -2.85 -32.27 27.94
C ASN A 86 -4.33 -32.25 28.33
N ILE A 87 -5.08 -33.26 27.89
CA ILE A 87 -6.52 -33.41 28.08
C ILE A 87 -6.77 -34.60 28.99
N THR A 88 -7.38 -34.39 30.15
CA THR A 88 -7.53 -35.44 31.17
C THR A 88 -8.94 -35.49 31.75
N LYS A 89 -9.41 -36.71 32.07
CA LYS A 89 -10.68 -36.96 32.74
C LYS A 89 -10.60 -38.23 33.58
N GLU A 90 -10.90 -38.11 34.87
CA GLU A 90 -10.98 -39.25 35.78
C GLU A 90 -11.96 -40.31 35.24
N GLY A 91 -11.50 -41.55 35.16
CA GLY A 91 -12.26 -42.70 34.61
C GLY A 91 -12.18 -42.88 33.09
N GLU A 92 -12.01 -41.80 32.31
CA GLU A 92 -11.95 -41.85 30.83
C GLU A 92 -10.52 -41.88 30.26
N GLY A 93 -9.53 -41.38 31.01
CA GLY A 93 -8.11 -41.46 30.64
C GLY A 93 -7.41 -40.10 30.51
N THR A 94 -6.32 -40.05 29.76
CA THR A 94 -5.56 -38.82 29.48
C THR A 94 -4.93 -38.91 28.10
N LYS A 95 -4.97 -37.81 27.34
CA LYS A 95 -4.36 -37.67 26.03
C LYS A 95 -3.49 -36.43 26.00
N THR A 96 -2.25 -36.59 25.54
CA THR A 96 -1.28 -35.50 25.37
C THR A 96 -0.95 -35.34 23.88
N GLU A 97 -0.95 -34.11 23.39
CA GLU A 97 -0.51 -33.73 22.05
C GLU A 97 0.66 -32.74 22.18
N ASP A 98 1.83 -33.12 21.66
CA ASP A 98 3.09 -32.39 21.79
C ASP A 98 3.56 -31.78 20.47
N GLY A 99 4.31 -30.68 20.56
CA GLY A 99 4.89 -30.03 19.38
C GLY A 99 3.90 -29.25 18.54
N VAL A 100 2.75 -28.87 19.11
CA VAL A 100 1.70 -28.09 18.43
C VAL A 100 2.18 -26.65 18.22
N TYR A 101 1.97 -26.11 17.02
CA TYR A 101 2.20 -24.69 16.72
C TYR A 101 0.85 -24.00 16.47
N LEU A 102 0.72 -22.76 16.94
CA LEU A 102 -0.51 -21.99 16.89
C LEU A 102 -0.39 -20.78 15.98
N ASP A 103 -1.39 -20.63 15.12
CA ASP A 103 -1.37 -19.73 13.96
C ASP A 103 -1.94 -18.34 14.32
N LEU A 104 -1.38 -17.27 13.74
CA LEU A 104 -1.87 -15.91 13.98
C LEU A 104 -3.34 -15.78 13.55
N ALA A 105 -4.15 -15.15 14.41
CA ALA A 105 -5.57 -14.85 14.20
C ALA A 105 -6.49 -16.06 13.93
N LYS A 106 -6.00 -17.30 14.08
CA LYS A 106 -6.82 -18.52 13.99
C LYS A 106 -7.16 -19.11 15.36
N SER A 107 -8.07 -20.08 15.34
CA SER A 107 -8.20 -21.09 16.40
C SER A 107 -7.93 -22.45 15.78
N ASN A 108 -6.86 -23.12 16.21
CA ASN A 108 -6.45 -24.40 15.68
C ASN A 108 -7.29 -25.52 16.32
N THR A 109 -7.77 -26.47 15.51
CA THR A 109 -8.73 -27.49 15.96
C THR A 109 -8.02 -28.79 16.34
N ILE A 110 -7.91 -29.04 17.64
CA ILE A 110 -7.23 -30.20 18.23
C ILE A 110 -8.27 -31.06 18.96
N ASN A 111 -8.82 -32.05 18.26
CA ASN A 111 -9.78 -33.00 18.82
C ASN A 111 -9.04 -34.18 19.48
N ALA A 112 -9.62 -34.76 20.53
CA ALA A 112 -9.05 -35.91 21.24
C ALA A 112 -10.08 -37.00 21.51
N ALA A 113 -9.66 -38.26 21.37
CA ALA A 113 -10.38 -39.40 21.92
C ALA A 113 -9.61 -39.90 23.15
N LEU A 114 -10.28 -39.97 24.30
CA LEU A 114 -9.73 -40.50 25.54
C LEU A 114 -9.99 -42.01 25.63
N SER A 115 -8.96 -42.77 25.97
CA SER A 115 -9.07 -44.19 26.32
C SER A 115 -8.61 -44.42 27.76
N PRO A 116 -9.34 -45.20 28.57
CA PRO A 116 -8.89 -45.62 29.90
C PRO A 116 -7.58 -46.44 29.90
N ALA A 117 -7.10 -46.85 28.72
CA ALA A 117 -5.80 -47.51 28.55
C ALA A 117 -4.62 -46.53 28.41
N ASP A 118 -4.85 -45.24 28.12
CA ASP A 118 -3.81 -44.25 27.80
C ASP A 118 -3.11 -43.66 29.05
N VAL A 119 -2.91 -44.48 30.07
CA VAL A 119 -2.35 -44.07 31.37
C VAL A 119 -0.84 -43.89 31.27
N THR A 120 -0.41 -42.69 30.89
CA THR A 120 0.99 -42.17 31.01
C THR A 120 2.06 -42.98 30.28
N THR A 121 2.02 -43.01 28.94
CA THR A 121 3.14 -43.52 28.12
C THR A 121 4.09 -42.38 27.73
N LEU A 122 5.14 -42.15 28.52
CA LEU A 122 6.24 -41.21 28.19
C LEU A 122 7.17 -41.77 27.11
N GLY A 123 6.63 -42.02 25.91
CA GLY A 123 7.42 -42.29 24.71
C GLY A 123 7.91 -41.00 24.08
N ALA A 124 9.20 -40.89 23.77
CA ALA A 124 9.76 -39.72 23.11
C ALA A 124 9.30 -39.66 21.64
N VAL A 125 8.21 -38.93 21.38
CA VAL A 125 7.72 -38.65 20.03
C VAL A 125 8.66 -37.65 19.36
N THR A 126 9.23 -38.02 18.21
CA THR A 126 10.02 -37.10 17.39
C THR A 126 9.11 -36.01 16.84
N ALA A 127 9.23 -34.78 17.35
CA ALA A 127 8.29 -33.69 17.07
C ALA A 127 8.31 -33.24 15.59
N VAL A 128 7.44 -33.82 14.77
CA VAL A 128 7.18 -33.45 13.37
C VAL A 128 5.68 -33.21 13.17
N ALA A 129 5.19 -32.07 13.66
CA ALA A 129 3.90 -31.44 13.33
C ALA A 129 2.71 -32.38 13.01
N THR A 130 2.45 -33.38 13.86
CA THR A 130 1.26 -34.25 13.75
C THR A 130 0.12 -33.67 14.59
N GLY A 131 -0.61 -32.71 14.02
CA GLY A 131 -1.69 -31.97 14.70
C GLY A 131 -2.85 -31.60 13.78
N GLY A 132 -3.24 -32.52 12.90
CA GLY A 132 -4.15 -32.24 11.78
C GLY A 132 -3.45 -31.49 10.64
N SER A 133 -4.16 -31.31 9.53
CA SER A 133 -3.70 -30.44 8.43
C SER A 133 -4.20 -29.02 8.69
N GLU A 134 -3.29 -28.06 8.85
CA GLU A 134 -3.56 -26.62 9.13
C GLU A 134 -4.51 -25.94 8.13
N LEU A 135 -4.74 -26.59 6.99
CA LEU A 135 -5.72 -26.20 5.98
C LEU A 135 -7.15 -26.46 6.43
N PHE A 136 -7.44 -27.51 7.22
CA PHE A 136 -8.78 -27.90 7.65
C PHE A 136 -9.04 -27.52 9.12
N SER A 137 -10.11 -26.79 9.38
CA SER A 137 -10.57 -26.47 10.74
C SER A 137 -12.04 -26.07 10.69
N ALA A 138 -12.83 -26.57 11.63
CA ALA A 138 -14.26 -26.23 11.77
C ALA A 138 -14.50 -24.72 12.02
N THR A 139 -13.47 -23.94 12.33
CA THR A 139 -13.54 -22.47 12.47
C THR A 139 -12.89 -21.69 11.32
N LYS A 140 -12.34 -22.34 10.28
CA LYS A 140 -11.74 -21.65 9.12
C LYS A 140 -12.83 -21.12 8.18
N MET A 141 -13.09 -19.82 8.26
CA MET A 141 -14.02 -19.08 7.40
C MET A 141 -13.26 -18.04 6.57
N GLY A 142 -13.97 -17.23 5.77
CA GLY A 142 -13.36 -16.10 5.06
C GLY A 142 -12.40 -16.52 3.94
N SER A 143 -11.54 -15.57 3.54
CA SER A 143 -10.65 -15.68 2.37
C SER A 143 -9.26 -15.16 2.73
N GLY A 144 -8.26 -16.04 2.91
CA GLY A 144 -6.92 -15.62 3.34
C GLY A 144 -5.85 -16.70 3.34
N THR A 145 -4.65 -16.38 3.83
CA THR A 145 -3.45 -17.24 3.93
C THR A 145 -2.57 -16.80 5.11
N ASN A 146 -2.07 -17.75 5.89
CA ASN A 146 -1.03 -17.51 6.89
C ASN A 146 0.35 -17.88 6.34
N VAL A 147 1.37 -17.12 6.75
CA VAL A 147 2.79 -17.37 6.48
C VAL A 147 3.49 -17.52 7.83
N THR A 148 3.93 -18.73 8.13
CA THR A 148 4.62 -19.08 9.39
C THR A 148 6.08 -18.66 9.36
N ARG A 149 6.73 -18.55 10.52
CA ARG A 149 8.19 -18.35 10.60
C ARG A 149 8.97 -19.37 9.76
N GLN A 150 8.54 -20.63 9.74
CA GLN A 150 9.16 -21.69 8.95
C GLN A 150 9.15 -21.37 7.45
N THR A 151 8.11 -20.70 6.93
CA THR A 151 8.03 -20.22 5.54
C THR A 151 8.81 -18.91 5.33
N ILE A 152 8.83 -18.01 6.32
CA ILE A 152 9.61 -16.76 6.28
C ILE A 152 11.11 -17.05 6.17
N GLU A 153 11.60 -18.02 6.95
CA GLU A 153 12.99 -18.48 6.89
C GLU A 153 13.31 -19.28 5.60
N ALA A 154 12.34 -20.02 5.04
CA ALA A 154 12.51 -20.83 3.82
C ALA A 154 12.67 -20.02 2.53
N LEU A 155 11.87 -18.98 2.36
CA LEU A 155 11.66 -18.34 1.05
C LEU A 155 12.48 -17.06 0.89
N PRO A 156 12.93 -16.74 -0.34
CA PRO A 156 13.79 -15.58 -0.60
C PRO A 156 13.03 -14.25 -0.44
N SER A 157 13.66 -13.30 0.26
CA SER A 157 13.22 -11.90 0.36
C SER A 157 14.42 -10.98 0.16
N ILE A 158 14.59 -10.51 -1.07
CA ILE A 158 15.65 -9.58 -1.46
C ILE A 158 15.45 -8.22 -0.80
N GLY A 159 14.19 -7.79 -0.57
CA GLY A 159 13.88 -6.53 0.09
C GLY A 159 14.05 -6.56 1.61
N GLY A 160 13.84 -7.72 2.24
CA GLY A 160 13.65 -7.84 3.69
C GLY A 160 12.27 -7.33 4.14
N ASN A 161 11.25 -7.42 3.27
CA ASN A 161 9.97 -6.72 3.42
C ASN A 161 8.78 -7.68 3.53
N ILE A 162 7.80 -7.33 4.37
CA ILE A 162 6.54 -8.08 4.56
C ILE A 162 5.86 -8.42 3.22
N GLN A 163 5.89 -7.51 2.23
CA GLN A 163 5.28 -7.74 0.91
C GLN A 163 5.85 -8.93 0.12
N ASP A 164 7.12 -9.30 0.34
CA ASP A 164 7.74 -10.48 -0.30
C ASP A 164 7.11 -11.80 0.17
N TYR A 165 6.39 -11.77 1.28
CA TYR A 165 5.63 -12.90 1.85
C TYR A 165 4.12 -12.75 1.63
N VAL A 166 3.58 -11.52 1.63
CA VAL A 166 2.16 -11.26 1.30
C VAL A 166 1.81 -11.70 -0.13
N ARG A 167 2.75 -11.61 -1.08
CA ARG A 167 2.60 -12.09 -2.47
C ARG A 167 2.38 -13.61 -2.61
N LEU A 168 2.55 -14.38 -1.54
CA LEU A 168 2.39 -15.84 -1.56
C LEU A 168 0.90 -16.24 -1.60
N ASP A 169 -0.02 -15.38 -1.14
CA ASP A 169 -1.45 -15.57 -1.36
C ASP A 169 -1.76 -15.50 -2.88
N PRO A 170 -2.50 -16.47 -3.45
CA PRO A 170 -2.78 -16.51 -4.89
C PRO A 170 -3.56 -15.30 -5.41
N ARG A 171 -4.44 -14.73 -4.58
CA ARG A 171 -5.34 -13.61 -4.89
C ARG A 171 -4.63 -12.24 -4.86
N VAL A 172 -3.38 -12.21 -4.38
CA VAL A 172 -2.63 -10.99 -4.04
C VAL A 172 -1.34 -10.92 -4.85
N ALA A 173 -1.09 -9.81 -5.54
CA ALA A 173 0.02 -9.70 -6.50
C ALA A 173 0.77 -8.37 -6.40
N TYR A 174 2.02 -8.33 -6.87
CA TYR A 174 2.69 -7.05 -7.12
C TYR A 174 2.08 -6.36 -8.37
N VAL A 175 1.61 -5.13 -8.22
CA VAL A 175 1.23 -4.25 -9.34
C VAL A 175 2.49 -3.95 -10.16
N ASN A 176 3.46 -3.30 -9.50
CA ASN A 176 4.81 -3.08 -9.96
C ASN A 176 5.77 -3.70 -8.94
N ARG A 177 6.59 -4.66 -9.41
CA ARG A 177 7.53 -5.40 -8.55
C ARG A 177 8.71 -4.52 -8.10
N ALA A 178 9.08 -3.50 -8.87
CA ALA A 178 10.15 -2.57 -8.50
C ALA A 178 9.74 -1.59 -7.37
N GLU A 179 8.45 -1.25 -7.30
CA GLU A 179 7.87 -0.36 -6.30
C GLU A 179 7.47 -1.08 -5.00
N GLY A 180 7.23 -2.40 -5.07
CA GLY A 180 6.73 -3.19 -3.95
C GLY A 180 5.22 -3.02 -3.68
N GLY A 181 4.48 -2.35 -4.58
CA GLY A 181 3.06 -2.08 -4.41
C GLY A 181 2.20 -3.32 -4.64
N ILE A 182 1.51 -3.77 -3.59
CA ILE A 182 0.65 -4.97 -3.58
C ILE A 182 -0.81 -4.63 -3.90
N THR A 183 -1.42 -5.38 -4.82
CA THR A 183 -2.86 -5.37 -5.10
C THR A 183 -3.53 -6.64 -4.56
N ALA A 184 -4.62 -6.47 -3.83
CA ALA A 184 -5.56 -7.54 -3.52
C ALA A 184 -6.78 -7.38 -4.43
N GLY A 185 -7.12 -8.40 -5.23
CA GLY A 185 -8.30 -8.36 -6.09
C GLY A 185 -8.36 -7.26 -7.14
N GLY A 186 -7.24 -6.64 -7.53
CA GLY A 186 -7.27 -5.49 -8.44
C GLY A 186 -7.72 -4.19 -7.78
N GLN A 187 -7.66 -4.08 -6.46
CA GLN A 187 -7.90 -2.83 -5.73
C GLN A 187 -6.61 -1.98 -5.63
N ASN A 188 -6.75 -0.69 -5.33
CA ASN A 188 -5.61 0.23 -5.13
C ASN A 188 -4.74 -0.24 -3.94
N PRO A 189 -3.39 -0.30 -4.06
CA PRO A 189 -2.51 -0.72 -2.96
C PRO A 189 -2.65 0.03 -1.64
N ARG A 190 -3.08 1.31 -1.70
CA ARG A 190 -3.36 2.16 -0.51
C ARG A 190 -4.67 1.80 0.21
N TYR A 191 -5.44 0.83 -0.29
CA TYR A 191 -6.63 0.28 0.38
C TYR A 191 -6.36 -1.02 1.16
N ASN A 192 -5.11 -1.50 1.18
CA ASN A 192 -4.70 -2.55 2.11
C ASN A 192 -4.41 -1.95 3.50
N ALA A 193 -4.59 -2.71 4.57
CA ALA A 193 -4.23 -2.31 5.93
C ALA A 193 -3.14 -3.22 6.49
N ILE A 194 -1.88 -2.75 6.51
CA ILE A 194 -0.73 -3.50 7.03
C ILE A 194 -0.48 -3.09 8.49
N ARG A 195 -0.37 -4.07 9.39
CA ARG A 195 -0.24 -3.86 10.84
C ARG A 195 0.81 -4.79 11.45
N ILE A 196 1.49 -4.34 12.51
CA ILE A 196 2.42 -5.17 13.31
C ILE A 196 2.00 -5.05 14.78
N ASP A 197 1.67 -6.19 15.41
CA ASP A 197 0.97 -6.29 16.70
C ASP A 197 -0.27 -5.37 16.79
N GLY A 198 -0.98 -5.22 15.66
CA GLY A 198 -2.21 -4.42 15.55
C GLY A 198 -1.99 -2.91 15.43
N VAL A 199 -0.75 -2.42 15.39
CA VAL A 199 -0.44 -1.02 15.03
C VAL A 199 -0.18 -0.91 13.54
N SER A 200 -0.77 0.09 12.89
CA SER A 200 -0.57 0.31 11.46
C SER A 200 0.90 0.57 11.11
N ALA A 201 1.44 -0.30 10.27
CA ALA A 201 2.72 -0.09 9.58
C ALA A 201 2.52 0.58 8.21
N SER A 202 1.28 0.67 7.72
CA SER A 202 0.93 1.34 6.45
C SER A 202 1.19 2.84 6.45
N ASP A 203 1.33 3.42 5.25
CA ASP A 203 1.23 4.87 5.06
C ASP A 203 -0.23 5.33 5.12
N THR A 204 -0.72 5.51 6.34
CA THR A 204 -2.07 6.03 6.66
C THR A 204 -2.34 7.43 6.11
N PHE A 205 -1.31 8.18 5.69
CA PHE A 205 -1.51 9.46 5.00
C PHE A 205 -1.64 9.26 3.48
N GLY A 206 -0.81 8.40 2.90
CA GLY A 206 -0.90 7.96 1.49
C GLY A 206 -0.10 8.82 0.51
N LEU A 207 1.12 9.19 0.88
CA LEU A 207 2.13 9.65 -0.07
C LEU A 207 2.61 8.48 -0.91
N GLU A 208 2.99 7.37 -0.27
CA GLU A 208 3.72 6.29 -0.93
C GLU A 208 2.79 5.35 -1.70
N GLY A 209 3.18 5.00 -2.94
CA GLY A 209 2.37 4.17 -3.85
C GLY A 209 2.27 2.70 -3.41
N ASN A 210 3.28 2.22 -2.67
CA ASN A 210 3.32 0.87 -2.12
C ASN A 210 2.68 0.73 -0.73
N ASN A 211 2.10 1.81 -0.19
CA ASN A 211 1.42 1.85 1.11
C ASN A 211 2.32 1.53 2.33
N MET A 212 3.64 1.79 2.24
CA MET A 212 4.55 1.80 3.40
C MET A 212 5.16 3.19 3.58
N PRO A 213 5.27 3.72 4.82
CA PRO A 213 5.83 5.06 5.05
C PRO A 213 7.33 5.10 4.75
N THR A 214 8.02 3.98 4.90
CA THR A 214 9.47 3.82 4.79
C THR A 214 9.83 2.59 3.94
N ARG A 215 11.07 2.51 3.48
CA ARG A 215 11.55 1.47 2.55
C ARG A 215 11.47 0.05 3.13
N ARG A 216 11.58 -0.06 4.46
CA ARG A 216 11.25 -1.25 5.26
C ARG A 216 10.15 -0.93 6.27
N GLN A 217 9.47 -1.97 6.74
CA GLN A 217 8.58 -1.91 7.91
C GLN A 217 9.31 -1.49 9.20
N PRO A 218 8.62 -0.97 10.24
CA PRO A 218 9.25 -0.48 11.48
C PRO A 218 9.49 -1.58 12.56
N VAL A 219 9.65 -2.84 12.13
CA VAL A 219 10.12 -3.99 12.93
C VAL A 219 10.77 -5.02 11.98
N SER A 220 12.00 -5.44 12.24
CA SER A 220 12.79 -6.32 11.36
C SER A 220 12.06 -7.62 11.01
N MET A 221 12.32 -8.14 9.81
CA MET A 221 11.81 -9.43 9.37
C MET A 221 12.29 -10.59 10.27
N GLU A 222 13.49 -10.48 10.88
CA GLU A 222 14.01 -11.47 11.86
C GLU A 222 13.30 -11.37 13.23
N ALA A 223 12.56 -10.30 13.50
CA ALA A 223 11.79 -10.08 14.73
C ALA A 223 10.28 -10.47 14.61
N ILE A 224 9.82 -10.90 13.43
CA ILE A 224 8.45 -11.38 13.19
C ILE A 224 8.35 -12.90 13.40
N GLU A 225 7.25 -13.37 13.99
CA GLU A 225 6.95 -14.80 14.20
C GLU A 225 5.93 -15.36 13.19
N GLY A 226 5.09 -14.51 12.61
CA GLY A 226 4.14 -14.90 11.57
C GLY A 226 3.38 -13.72 10.96
N ILE A 227 2.79 -13.96 9.78
CA ILE A 227 1.99 -13.00 9.02
C ILE A 227 0.66 -13.67 8.61
N ASN A 228 -0.47 -12.98 8.84
CA ASN A 228 -1.78 -13.31 8.29
C ASN A 228 -2.12 -12.35 7.15
N VAL A 229 -2.70 -12.88 6.07
CA VAL A 229 -3.24 -12.12 4.93
C VAL A 229 -4.71 -12.48 4.77
N ASP A 230 -5.60 -11.51 4.99
CA ASP A 230 -7.05 -11.70 4.94
C ASP A 230 -7.70 -10.73 3.95
N LEU A 231 -8.40 -11.27 2.96
CA LEU A 231 -9.14 -10.53 1.94
C LEU A 231 -10.63 -10.37 2.28
N ALA A 232 -11.21 -11.23 3.12
CA ALA A 232 -12.64 -11.24 3.45
C ALA A 232 -12.93 -11.89 4.83
N SER A 233 -12.61 -11.19 5.91
CA SER A 233 -12.81 -11.68 7.28
C SER A 233 -14.23 -11.49 7.78
N TYR A 234 -14.94 -12.57 8.07
CA TYR A 234 -16.29 -12.47 8.67
C TYR A 234 -16.26 -12.22 10.18
N ASP A 235 -15.08 -12.20 10.81
CA ASP A 235 -14.98 -11.76 12.19
C ASP A 235 -15.10 -10.22 12.31
N VAL A 236 -16.01 -9.73 13.16
CA VAL A 236 -16.27 -8.29 13.34
C VAL A 236 -15.27 -7.60 14.28
N THR A 237 -14.45 -8.37 15.00
CA THR A 237 -13.34 -7.83 15.82
C THR A 237 -12.27 -7.19 14.94
N ILE A 238 -12.20 -7.56 13.66
CA ILE A 238 -11.23 -7.01 12.70
C ILE A 238 -11.85 -5.80 12.00
N THR A 239 -11.35 -4.61 12.31
CA THR A 239 -11.60 -3.38 11.54
C THR A 239 -11.15 -3.60 10.10
N GLY A 240 -12.08 -3.46 9.16
CA GLY A 240 -11.95 -3.96 7.79
C GLY A 240 -10.98 -3.19 6.89
N ALA A 241 -10.85 -3.69 5.67
CA ALA A 241 -10.20 -3.03 4.56
C ALA A 241 -10.99 -3.32 3.27
N THR A 242 -11.00 -2.38 2.33
CA THR A 242 -11.57 -2.61 0.99
C THR A 242 -10.63 -3.47 0.13
N GLY A 243 -9.30 -3.30 0.28
CA GLY A 243 -8.28 -4.26 -0.12
C GLY A 243 -8.16 -5.43 0.87
N ALA A 244 -6.93 -5.86 1.18
CA ALA A 244 -6.64 -6.88 2.19
C ALA A 244 -6.23 -6.27 3.56
N VAL A 245 -6.50 -6.99 4.65
CA VAL A 245 -5.86 -6.79 5.95
C VAL A 245 -4.62 -7.70 6.02
N VAL A 246 -3.49 -7.15 6.45
CA VAL A 246 -2.25 -7.89 6.67
C VAL A 246 -1.78 -7.62 8.09
N ASP A 247 -1.82 -8.66 8.94
CA ASP A 247 -1.37 -8.57 10.32
C ASP A 247 -0.08 -9.38 10.48
N ALA A 248 0.97 -8.77 11.04
CA ALA A 248 2.17 -9.46 11.49
C ALA A 248 2.26 -9.40 13.02
N VAL A 249 2.90 -10.40 13.62
CA VAL A 249 3.10 -10.50 15.08
C VAL A 249 4.59 -10.67 15.40
N THR A 250 5.04 -10.00 16.46
CA THR A 250 6.45 -10.06 16.88
C THR A 250 6.77 -11.30 17.70
N LYS A 251 8.03 -11.74 17.63
CA LYS A 251 8.63 -12.74 18.53
C LYS A 251 8.46 -12.35 20.00
N SER A 252 8.56 -13.34 20.89
CA SER A 252 8.45 -13.20 22.34
C SER A 252 9.76 -13.61 23.01
N GLY A 253 9.96 -13.23 24.27
CA GLY A 253 11.03 -13.80 25.10
C GLY A 253 10.62 -15.15 25.70
N THR A 254 11.61 -15.99 26.03
CA THR A 254 11.42 -17.36 26.53
C THR A 254 12.10 -17.58 27.89
N ASN A 255 11.98 -18.77 28.46
CA ASN A 255 12.62 -19.17 29.72
C ASN A 255 14.13 -19.40 29.62
N GLU A 256 14.70 -19.31 28.43
CA GLU A 256 16.12 -19.49 28.15
C GLU A 256 16.65 -18.23 27.45
N PHE A 257 17.96 -17.99 27.50
CA PHE A 257 18.55 -16.88 26.74
C PHE A 257 18.82 -17.37 25.32
N HIS A 258 18.29 -16.66 24.34
CA HIS A 258 18.38 -17.01 22.93
C HIS A 258 18.55 -15.76 22.07
N GLY A 259 19.05 -15.90 20.85
CA GLY A 259 19.17 -14.78 19.93
C GLY A 259 19.78 -15.13 18.60
N SER A 260 20.02 -14.07 17.82
CA SER A 260 20.68 -14.18 16.52
C SER A 260 21.55 -12.96 16.25
N ILE A 261 22.73 -13.14 15.67
CA ILE A 261 23.45 -12.07 14.97
C ILE A 261 23.37 -12.39 13.48
N TYR A 262 22.92 -11.43 12.66
CA TYR A 262 22.62 -11.68 11.25
C TYR A 262 23.01 -10.50 10.36
N GLY A 263 23.14 -10.78 9.07
CA GLY A 263 23.30 -9.74 8.06
C GLY A 263 23.18 -10.29 6.64
N SER A 264 23.00 -9.38 5.68
CA SER A 264 23.03 -9.70 4.26
C SER A 264 23.76 -8.63 3.45
N TYR A 265 24.40 -9.05 2.37
CA TYR A 265 25.19 -8.23 1.46
C TYR A 265 24.77 -8.49 0.02
N ARG A 266 24.67 -7.42 -0.78
CA ARG A 266 24.34 -7.49 -2.21
C ARG A 266 25.13 -6.42 -2.96
N ASP A 267 25.97 -6.86 -3.88
CA ASP A 267 26.83 -5.99 -4.68
C ASP A 267 26.10 -5.48 -5.93
N GLY A 268 26.37 -4.25 -6.37
CA GLY A 268 25.91 -3.75 -7.67
C GLY A 268 26.48 -4.55 -8.85
N GLY A 269 27.63 -5.21 -8.66
CA GLY A 269 28.21 -6.16 -9.61
C GLY A 269 27.55 -7.54 -9.63
N TRP A 270 26.67 -7.88 -8.67
CA TRP A 270 25.99 -9.18 -8.58
C TRP A 270 24.62 -9.18 -9.29
N PHE A 271 24.57 -8.54 -10.46
CA PHE A 271 23.38 -8.41 -11.30
C PHE A 271 23.66 -8.85 -12.74
N GLY A 272 22.62 -9.38 -13.40
CA GLY A 272 22.58 -9.46 -14.85
C GLY A 272 22.55 -8.08 -15.52
N LYS A 273 22.73 -8.08 -16.84
CA LYS A 273 22.31 -6.95 -17.68
C LYS A 273 20.79 -6.94 -17.79
N ASP A 274 20.23 -5.76 -17.99
CA ASP A 274 18.81 -5.59 -18.26
C ASP A 274 18.44 -5.97 -19.73
N PRO A 275 17.14 -5.97 -20.09
CA PRO A 275 16.67 -6.32 -21.44
C PRO A 275 17.18 -5.42 -22.59
N THR A 276 17.85 -4.30 -22.27
CA THR A 276 18.46 -3.38 -23.25
C THR A 276 19.98 -3.56 -23.38
N ASP A 277 20.54 -4.62 -22.77
CA ASP A 277 21.98 -4.87 -22.62
C ASP A 277 22.70 -3.86 -21.69
N THR A 278 21.93 -3.07 -20.93
CA THR A 278 22.47 -2.08 -19.97
C THR A 278 22.85 -2.76 -18.64
N LYS A 279 23.99 -2.38 -18.06
CA LYS A 279 24.41 -2.87 -16.73
C LYS A 279 23.54 -2.27 -15.62
N PHE A 280 23.38 -2.99 -14.51
CA PHE A 280 22.81 -2.42 -13.30
C PHE A 280 23.63 -1.22 -12.80
N ASN A 281 22.94 -0.18 -12.35
CA ASN A 281 23.50 1.11 -11.94
C ASN A 281 22.70 1.77 -10.80
N GLY A 282 21.79 1.04 -10.15
CA GLY A 282 20.89 1.60 -9.13
C GLY A 282 21.52 1.79 -7.76
N PHE A 283 22.50 0.96 -7.42
CA PHE A 283 23.33 1.08 -6.23
C PHE A 283 24.67 0.38 -6.42
N ASP A 284 25.66 0.74 -5.60
CA ASP A 284 26.98 0.12 -5.58
C ASP A 284 27.01 -1.08 -4.62
N LYS A 285 26.37 -0.96 -3.45
CA LYS A 285 26.09 -2.10 -2.53
C LYS A 285 24.92 -1.86 -1.59
N GLU A 286 24.31 -2.95 -1.15
CA GLU A 286 23.34 -3.02 -0.05
C GLU A 286 23.89 -3.88 1.09
N GLU A 287 23.79 -3.37 2.31
CA GLU A 287 24.25 -4.00 3.55
C GLU A 287 23.12 -3.96 4.59
N THR A 288 22.65 -5.13 5.03
CA THR A 288 21.84 -5.27 6.26
C THR A 288 22.68 -5.92 7.34
N TYR A 289 22.64 -5.41 8.56
CA TYR A 289 23.16 -6.13 9.73
C TYR A 289 22.31 -5.83 10.97
N GLY A 290 22.14 -6.84 11.82
CA GLY A 290 21.31 -6.71 13.00
C GLY A 290 21.56 -7.81 14.02
N ALA A 291 20.86 -7.69 15.15
CA ALA A 291 20.85 -8.69 16.20
C ALA A 291 19.45 -8.84 16.81
N THR A 292 19.15 -10.03 17.31
CA THR A 292 18.05 -10.30 18.23
C THR A 292 18.60 -10.89 19.52
N PHE A 293 17.96 -10.58 20.65
CA PHE A 293 18.26 -11.19 21.94
C PHE A 293 17.01 -11.22 22.80
N GLY A 294 16.66 -12.39 23.33
CA GLY A 294 15.51 -12.59 24.20
C GLY A 294 15.79 -13.55 25.34
N GLY A 295 14.88 -13.56 26.30
CA GLY A 295 14.94 -14.47 27.44
C GLY A 295 14.17 -13.96 28.67
N PRO A 296 14.43 -14.53 29.86
CA PRO A 296 13.68 -14.22 31.06
C PRO A 296 14.32 -13.05 31.83
N LEU A 297 13.50 -12.07 32.22
CA LEU A 297 13.78 -11.19 33.36
C LEU A 297 13.42 -11.90 34.69
N VAL A 298 12.36 -12.69 34.68
CA VAL A 298 11.95 -13.62 35.76
C VAL A 298 11.38 -14.86 35.10
N LYS A 299 11.96 -16.05 35.34
CA LYS A 299 11.47 -17.30 34.73
C LYS A 299 9.98 -17.54 35.03
N ASP A 300 9.31 -18.13 34.05
CA ASP A 300 7.86 -18.44 33.98
C ASP A 300 6.92 -17.23 34.05
N LYS A 301 7.46 -16.02 34.25
CA LYS A 301 6.69 -14.80 34.56
C LYS A 301 6.97 -13.63 33.64
N LEU A 302 8.21 -13.15 33.54
CA LEU A 302 8.52 -11.89 32.87
C LEU A 302 9.66 -12.10 31.88
N PHE A 303 9.41 -11.75 30.63
CA PHE A 303 10.26 -12.03 29.49
C PHE A 303 10.56 -10.75 28.71
N PHE A 304 11.68 -10.73 28.00
CA PHE A 304 12.00 -9.68 27.03
C PHE A 304 12.44 -10.28 25.70
N PHE A 305 12.22 -9.54 24.63
CA PHE A 305 12.81 -9.77 23.31
C PHE A 305 13.18 -8.42 22.71
N ALA A 306 14.42 -8.27 22.29
CA ALA A 306 14.96 -7.05 21.69
C ALA A 306 15.51 -7.33 20.29
N ASN A 307 15.38 -6.35 19.40
CA ASN A 307 15.99 -6.36 18.08
C ASN A 307 16.58 -4.98 17.76
N TYR A 308 17.67 -5.00 16.99
CA TYR A 308 18.25 -3.85 16.32
C TYR A 308 18.62 -4.25 14.90
N GLU A 309 18.29 -3.42 13.92
CA GLU A 309 18.69 -3.59 12.52
C GLU A 309 19.20 -2.27 11.94
N LYS A 310 20.25 -2.36 11.13
CA LYS A 310 20.71 -1.27 10.28
C LYS A 310 20.75 -1.73 8.83
N PHE A 311 20.09 -0.99 7.96
CA PHE A 311 20.21 -1.13 6.52
C PHE A 311 20.97 0.07 5.94
N LYS A 312 21.88 -0.21 5.02
CA LYS A 312 22.58 0.79 4.22
C LYS A 312 22.51 0.41 2.76
N GLN A 313 22.17 1.38 1.92
CA GLN A 313 22.46 1.34 0.50
C GLN A 313 23.48 2.43 0.19
N ALA A 314 24.65 2.03 -0.31
CA ALA A 314 25.56 2.94 -0.98
C ALA A 314 25.15 2.99 -2.46
N ALA A 315 24.82 4.17 -2.98
CA ALA A 315 24.35 4.32 -4.35
C ALA A 315 24.97 5.52 -5.07
N PRO A 316 25.08 5.46 -6.41
CA PRO A 316 25.53 6.58 -7.22
C PRO A 316 24.76 7.86 -6.92
N GLY A 317 25.45 9.00 -7.02
CA GLY A 317 24.83 10.31 -6.99
C GLY A 317 24.09 10.62 -8.29
N ALA A 318 24.06 11.90 -8.65
CA ALA A 318 23.49 12.39 -9.90
C ALA A 318 24.08 11.68 -11.14
N ASP A 319 23.22 11.17 -12.03
CA ASP A 319 23.62 10.66 -13.35
C ASP A 319 24.02 11.82 -14.28
N ILE A 320 25.25 12.32 -14.10
CA ILE A 320 25.81 13.36 -14.95
C ILE A 320 25.98 12.87 -16.40
N PRO A 321 26.49 11.64 -16.70
CA PRO A 321 26.60 11.14 -18.08
C PRO A 321 25.28 11.10 -18.86
N GLY A 322 24.17 10.71 -18.23
CA GLY A 322 22.83 10.71 -18.84
C GLY A 322 22.17 12.10 -18.90
N SER A 323 22.71 13.09 -18.19
CA SER A 323 22.12 14.44 -18.09
C SER A 323 22.36 15.34 -19.30
N ALA A 324 21.69 16.50 -19.32
CA ALA A 324 21.96 17.61 -20.23
C ALA A 324 23.36 18.25 -20.14
N LEU A 325 24.22 17.82 -19.21
CA LEU A 325 25.63 18.23 -19.12
C LEU A 325 26.59 17.16 -19.69
N GLY A 326 26.31 15.87 -19.45
CA GLY A 326 27.21 14.77 -19.83
C GLY A 326 26.90 14.09 -21.16
N ARG A 327 25.67 14.21 -21.68
CA ARG A 327 25.28 13.53 -22.91
C ARG A 327 26.04 14.06 -24.13
N ARG A 328 26.19 13.21 -25.16
CA ARG A 328 26.72 13.63 -26.47
C ARG A 328 25.85 14.77 -27.03
N GLY A 329 26.50 15.88 -27.39
CA GLY A 329 25.81 17.08 -27.89
C GLY A 329 24.98 17.82 -26.84
N ALA A 330 25.34 17.72 -25.56
CA ALA A 330 24.90 18.65 -24.52
C ALA A 330 25.18 20.11 -24.95
N VAL A 331 24.23 21.01 -24.68
CA VAL A 331 24.39 22.46 -24.90
C VAL A 331 25.01 23.14 -23.68
N ILE A 332 24.73 22.61 -22.48
CA ILE A 332 25.24 23.14 -21.21
C ILE A 332 26.68 22.66 -20.98
N THR A 333 27.59 23.56 -20.65
CA THR A 333 29.00 23.23 -20.33
C THR A 333 29.32 23.41 -18.85
N GLN A 334 30.45 22.87 -18.40
CA GLN A 334 30.95 23.11 -17.04
C GLN A 334 31.24 24.61 -16.77
N ASN A 335 31.53 25.41 -17.81
CA ASN A 335 31.70 26.85 -17.67
C ASN A 335 30.37 27.56 -17.41
N ASP A 336 29.26 27.06 -17.97
CA ASP A 336 27.92 27.58 -17.74
C ASP A 336 27.47 27.34 -16.29
N LEU A 337 27.77 26.17 -15.74
CA LEU A 337 27.57 25.87 -14.31
C LEU A 337 28.39 26.82 -13.42
N SER A 338 29.70 26.96 -13.71
CA SER A 338 30.59 27.87 -12.96
C SER A 338 30.11 29.34 -13.02
N ARG A 339 29.58 29.77 -14.17
CA ARG A 339 28.99 31.09 -14.35
C ARG A 339 27.66 31.23 -13.59
N ALA A 340 26.80 30.21 -13.62
CA ALA A 340 25.53 30.19 -12.87
C ALA A 340 25.77 30.26 -11.35
N GLN A 341 26.75 29.51 -10.83
CA GLN A 341 27.19 29.58 -9.43
C GLN A 341 27.66 31.00 -9.07
N THR A 342 28.51 31.60 -9.91
CA THR A 342 29.02 32.98 -9.71
C THR A 342 27.89 34.01 -9.69
N ILE A 343 26.92 33.90 -10.61
CA ILE A 343 25.74 34.79 -10.65
C ILE A 343 24.88 34.63 -9.38
N SER A 344 24.64 33.39 -8.96
CA SER A 344 23.81 33.07 -7.77
C SER A 344 24.43 33.63 -6.48
N SER A 345 25.75 33.50 -6.34
CA SER A 345 26.52 34.09 -5.25
C SER A 345 26.42 35.63 -5.25
N GLY A 346 26.43 36.26 -6.44
CA GLY A 346 26.14 37.69 -6.62
C GLY A 346 24.71 38.10 -6.22
N TYR A 347 23.77 37.16 -6.17
CA TYR A 347 22.42 37.34 -5.63
C TYR A 347 22.26 36.90 -4.16
N GLY A 348 23.36 36.54 -3.49
CA GLY A 348 23.38 36.27 -2.05
C GLY A 348 23.01 34.84 -1.63
N PHE A 349 22.98 33.86 -2.55
CA PHE A 349 22.73 32.46 -2.20
C PHE A 349 23.72 31.49 -2.87
N ASP A 350 23.96 30.35 -2.23
CA ASP A 350 24.75 29.28 -2.83
C ASP A 350 23.90 28.43 -3.79
N ALA A 351 24.35 28.33 -5.03
CA ALA A 351 23.74 27.42 -6.01
C ALA A 351 24.16 25.96 -5.78
N GLY A 352 25.19 25.71 -4.98
CA GLY A 352 25.71 24.37 -4.72
C GLY A 352 26.49 23.80 -5.91
N GLY A 353 26.69 22.47 -5.91
CA GLY A 353 27.48 21.76 -6.91
C GLY A 353 26.87 20.42 -7.32
N LEU A 354 27.62 19.59 -8.05
CA LEU A 354 27.16 18.28 -8.51
C LEU A 354 27.40 17.13 -7.50
N GLY A 355 28.11 17.41 -6.40
CA GLY A 355 28.47 16.42 -5.40
C GLY A 355 27.25 15.82 -4.69
N SER A 356 27.07 14.50 -4.84
CA SER A 356 26.01 13.68 -4.23
C SER A 356 26.46 12.24 -4.01
N SER A 357 25.73 11.54 -3.15
CA SER A 357 25.56 10.10 -3.19
C SER A 357 24.06 9.81 -3.09
N GLY A 358 23.57 8.76 -3.73
CA GLY A 358 22.17 8.32 -3.65
C GLY A 358 21.85 7.57 -2.34
N ASN A 359 22.73 7.67 -1.35
CA ASN A 359 22.75 6.81 -0.18
C ASN A 359 21.42 6.85 0.59
N THR A 360 21.05 5.68 1.11
CA THR A 360 19.90 5.50 1.98
C THR A 360 20.35 4.73 3.22
N ASP A 361 20.27 5.37 4.39
CA ASP A 361 20.44 4.72 5.69
C ASP A 361 19.05 4.52 6.33
N LEU A 362 18.79 3.32 6.87
CA LEU A 362 17.71 3.04 7.81
C LEU A 362 18.31 2.44 9.09
N GLU A 363 17.74 2.82 10.22
CA GLU A 363 18.14 2.32 11.55
C GLU A 363 16.88 2.04 12.38
N GLU A 364 16.82 0.84 12.95
CA GLU A 364 15.62 0.30 13.57
C GLU A 364 15.93 -0.34 14.92
N TYR A 365 15.02 -0.13 15.87
CA TYR A 365 15.06 -0.69 17.22
C TYR A 365 13.68 -1.22 17.59
N ALA A 366 13.62 -2.41 18.19
CA ALA A 366 12.41 -2.93 18.82
C ALA A 366 12.73 -3.56 20.19
N LEU A 367 11.83 -3.36 21.15
CA LEU A 367 11.85 -4.02 22.45
C LEU A 367 10.43 -4.47 22.78
N LYS A 368 10.26 -5.73 23.17
CA LYS A 368 9.03 -6.30 23.68
C LYS A 368 9.26 -6.90 25.05
N ILE A 369 8.33 -6.65 25.97
CA ILE A 369 8.24 -7.27 27.28
C ILE A 369 6.94 -8.05 27.33
N ASP A 370 6.98 -9.32 27.72
CA ASP A 370 5.79 -10.14 27.95
C ASP A 370 5.73 -10.57 29.42
N TRP A 371 4.56 -10.46 30.04
CA TRP A 371 4.34 -10.75 31.46
C TRP A 371 3.17 -11.72 31.65
N ASN A 372 3.48 -12.95 32.05
CA ASN A 372 2.52 -13.87 32.65
C ASN A 372 2.29 -13.37 34.10
N ILE A 373 1.18 -12.68 34.33
CA ILE A 373 0.82 -12.12 35.65
C ILE A 373 0.32 -13.27 36.56
N SER A 374 -0.48 -14.16 35.97
CA SER A 374 -0.98 -15.43 36.54
C SER A 374 -1.51 -16.32 35.41
N ASP A 375 -1.85 -17.56 35.70
CA ASP A 375 -2.51 -18.50 34.77
C ASP A 375 -3.78 -17.94 34.09
N ALA A 376 -4.42 -16.92 34.69
CA ALA A 376 -5.62 -16.25 34.18
C ALA A 376 -5.37 -14.87 33.55
N HIS A 377 -4.14 -14.33 33.62
CA HIS A 377 -3.85 -12.96 33.20
C HIS A 377 -2.44 -12.83 32.61
N ARG A 378 -2.33 -12.29 31.39
CA ARG A 378 -1.03 -11.97 30.76
C ARG A 378 -1.06 -10.58 30.11
N ALA A 379 0.07 -9.89 30.10
CA ALA A 379 0.24 -8.61 29.41
C ALA A 379 1.45 -8.62 28.47
N SER A 380 1.46 -7.70 27.51
CA SER A 380 2.65 -7.41 26.70
C SER A 380 2.83 -5.90 26.51
N LEU A 381 4.07 -5.47 26.30
CA LEU A 381 4.44 -4.09 25.99
C LEU A 381 5.52 -4.09 24.91
N ARG A 382 5.22 -3.58 23.72
CA ARG A 382 6.21 -3.32 22.66
C ARG A 382 6.50 -1.82 22.54
N TYR A 383 7.77 -1.50 22.37
CA TYR A 383 8.28 -0.27 21.76
C TYR A 383 8.96 -0.63 20.43
N SER A 384 8.79 0.18 19.38
CA SER A 384 9.72 0.17 18.25
C SER A 384 9.89 1.55 17.63
N LYS A 385 11.06 1.80 17.04
CA LYS A 385 11.37 3.02 16.30
C LYS A 385 12.21 2.70 15.07
N LEU A 386 11.85 3.30 13.94
CA LEU A 386 12.60 3.28 12.69
C LEU A 386 12.86 4.72 12.25
N ASP A 387 14.13 5.04 11.97
CA ASP A 387 14.54 6.28 11.31
C ASP A 387 15.08 5.98 9.90
N GLN A 388 14.70 6.78 8.91
CA GLN A 388 15.16 6.69 7.52
C GLN A 388 15.66 8.06 7.05
N SER A 389 16.79 8.07 6.33
CA SER A 389 17.29 9.26 5.63
C SER A 389 17.72 8.91 4.21
N LYS A 390 17.15 9.61 3.20
CA LYS A 390 17.46 9.45 1.76
C LYS A 390 17.57 10.80 1.07
N LEU A 391 18.63 11.01 0.28
CA LEU A 391 18.77 12.19 -0.58
C LEU A 391 17.84 12.09 -1.79
N ARG A 392 17.11 13.16 -2.10
CA ARG A 392 16.21 13.24 -3.28
C ARG A 392 16.80 14.16 -4.33
N ILE A 393 17.49 13.52 -5.28
CA ILE A 393 18.09 14.13 -6.47
C ILE A 393 16.98 14.37 -7.50
N ASN A 394 16.71 15.64 -7.81
CA ASN A 394 15.62 16.09 -8.68
C ASN A 394 16.15 16.94 -9.85
N GLY A 395 15.43 16.97 -10.97
CA GLY A 395 15.76 17.86 -12.11
C GLY A 395 16.93 17.38 -12.99
N ILE A 396 17.12 16.05 -13.11
CA ILE A 396 18.17 15.45 -13.95
C ILE A 396 17.52 14.47 -14.95
N ASN A 397 17.89 14.60 -16.23
CA ASN A 397 17.60 13.67 -17.33
C ASN A 397 18.30 14.19 -18.61
N SER A 398 18.10 13.54 -19.76
CA SER A 398 18.70 13.93 -21.04
C SER A 398 18.42 15.38 -21.51
N SER A 399 17.49 16.11 -20.89
CA SER A 399 17.23 17.54 -21.16
C SER A 399 17.37 18.46 -19.94
N GLN A 400 17.79 17.91 -18.79
CA GLN A 400 17.86 18.62 -17.52
C GLN A 400 19.10 18.25 -16.72
N ILE A 401 19.70 19.24 -16.07
CA ILE A 401 20.73 19.06 -15.04
C ILE A 401 20.41 19.99 -13.87
N SER A 402 20.81 19.63 -12.66
CA SER A 402 20.58 20.42 -11.46
C SER A 402 21.81 20.42 -10.55
N LEU A 403 21.91 21.48 -9.74
CA LEU A 403 22.89 21.58 -8.66
C LEU A 403 22.26 21.18 -7.32
N ASN A 404 23.08 20.80 -6.35
CA ASN A 404 22.62 20.17 -5.12
C ASN A 404 21.77 21.06 -4.19
N SER A 405 21.74 22.38 -4.41
CA SER A 405 20.73 23.28 -3.80
C SER A 405 19.28 22.93 -4.17
N TYR A 406 19.07 22.31 -5.34
CA TYR A 406 17.78 21.84 -5.87
C TYR A 406 17.41 20.42 -5.40
N TRP A 407 18.23 19.81 -4.55
CA TRP A 407 17.95 18.51 -3.94
C TRP A 407 17.51 18.72 -2.48
N TYR A 408 16.94 17.69 -1.86
CA TYR A 408 16.52 17.75 -0.45
C TYR A 408 16.74 16.40 0.23
N GLN A 409 17.04 16.43 1.52
CA GLN A 409 17.02 15.21 2.33
C GLN A 409 15.58 14.90 2.70
N HIS A 410 15.12 13.67 2.45
CA HIS A 410 13.81 13.20 2.87
C HIS A 410 13.99 12.33 4.13
N THR A 411 13.89 12.98 5.29
CA THR A 411 13.97 12.33 6.60
C THR A 411 12.59 11.82 7.00
N LYS A 412 12.51 10.57 7.43
CA LYS A 412 11.28 9.97 7.96
C LYS A 412 11.56 9.25 9.27
N SER A 413 10.62 9.31 10.20
CA SER A 413 10.71 8.60 11.48
C SER A 413 9.35 8.00 11.83
N VAL A 414 9.33 6.73 12.24
CA VAL A 414 8.15 6.00 12.73
C VAL A 414 8.48 5.47 14.11
N GLU A 415 7.84 6.01 15.15
CA GLU A 415 7.90 5.50 16.53
C GLU A 415 6.55 4.86 16.88
N SER A 416 6.55 3.74 17.62
CA SER A 416 5.34 3.09 18.08
C SER A 416 5.45 2.46 19.47
N TRP A 417 4.35 2.52 20.21
CA TRP A 417 4.17 1.86 21.51
C TRP A 417 2.90 1.01 21.46
N VAL A 418 2.93 -0.20 22.02
CA VAL A 418 1.81 -1.15 22.05
C VAL A 418 1.74 -1.82 23.42
N GLY A 419 0.74 -1.50 24.25
CA GLY A 419 0.43 -2.26 25.45
C GLY A 419 -0.75 -3.21 25.19
N GLN A 420 -0.71 -4.44 25.71
CA GLN A 420 -1.81 -5.41 25.62
C GLN A 420 -2.02 -6.14 26.96
N LEU A 421 -3.22 -6.62 27.21
CA LEU A 421 -3.63 -7.38 28.40
C LEU A 421 -4.72 -8.38 28.03
N PHE A 422 -4.47 -9.65 28.25
CA PHE A 422 -5.42 -10.76 28.08
C PHE A 422 -5.80 -11.27 29.48
N SER A 423 -7.08 -11.55 29.69
CA SER A 423 -7.63 -11.93 31.00
C SER A 423 -8.78 -12.93 30.84
N ASP A 424 -8.63 -14.10 31.44
CA ASP A 424 -9.64 -15.14 31.54
C ASP A 424 -10.29 -15.05 32.93
N TRP A 425 -11.47 -14.41 33.01
CA TRP A 425 -12.12 -14.07 34.28
C TRP A 425 -12.89 -15.26 34.88
N THR A 426 -13.37 -16.15 34.02
CA THR A 426 -13.95 -17.46 34.32
C THR A 426 -13.62 -18.41 33.16
N ASP A 427 -13.79 -19.71 33.37
CA ASP A 427 -13.65 -20.78 32.37
C ASP A 427 -14.44 -20.54 31.06
N ASN A 428 -15.39 -19.59 31.06
CA ASN A 428 -16.24 -19.26 29.93
C ASN A 428 -16.31 -17.75 29.59
N PHE A 429 -15.55 -16.87 30.23
CA PHE A 429 -15.53 -15.43 29.91
C PHE A 429 -14.12 -14.83 29.97
N SER A 430 -13.67 -14.30 28.82
CA SER A 430 -12.35 -13.70 28.67
C SER A 430 -12.37 -12.35 27.95
N THR A 431 -11.31 -11.56 28.13
CA THR A 431 -11.15 -10.22 27.52
C THR A 431 -9.74 -9.94 27.02
N GLU A 432 -9.60 -9.21 25.89
CA GLU A 432 -8.32 -8.72 25.34
C GLU A 432 -8.32 -7.19 25.22
N PHE A 433 -7.60 -6.51 26.12
CA PHE A 433 -7.32 -5.07 26.12
C PHE A 433 -6.02 -4.72 25.39
N LYS A 434 -5.99 -3.56 24.74
CA LYS A 434 -4.81 -3.01 24.05
C LYS A 434 -4.84 -1.49 24.03
N VAL A 435 -3.69 -0.83 24.01
CA VAL A 435 -3.55 0.59 23.67
C VAL A 435 -2.31 0.74 22.81
N SER A 436 -2.35 1.62 21.83
CA SER A 436 -1.15 1.98 21.07
C SER A 436 -1.08 3.46 20.74
N TYR A 437 0.17 3.89 20.62
CA TYR A 437 0.56 5.20 20.12
C TYR A 437 1.48 5.01 18.93
N ARG A 438 1.35 5.89 17.92
CA ARG A 438 2.26 6.00 16.79
C ARG A 438 2.58 7.46 16.53
N ASP A 439 3.85 7.77 16.45
CA ASP A 439 4.37 9.05 15.98
C ASP A 439 4.99 8.81 14.60
N TYR A 440 4.52 9.52 13.57
CA TYR A 440 5.11 9.45 12.23
C TYR A 440 5.40 10.86 11.71
N SER A 441 6.58 11.01 11.13
CA SER A 441 7.01 12.22 10.45
C SER A 441 7.61 11.91 9.07
N ALA A 442 7.33 12.80 8.12
CA ALA A 442 8.04 12.88 6.85
C ALA A 442 8.34 14.35 6.55
N VAL A 443 9.63 14.70 6.53
CA VAL A 443 10.11 16.08 6.41
C VAL A 443 11.07 16.17 5.23
N ARG A 444 10.94 17.24 4.44
CA ARG A 444 11.92 17.59 3.41
C ARG A 444 12.83 18.68 3.96
N GLU A 445 14.10 18.34 4.15
CA GLU A 445 15.13 19.27 4.60
C GLU A 445 15.88 19.80 3.38
N THR A 446 15.80 21.11 3.15
CA THR A 446 16.38 21.76 1.97
C THR A 446 17.72 22.43 2.34
N PRO A 447 18.76 22.42 1.48
CA PRO A 447 20.06 23.02 1.78
C PRO A 447 20.02 24.54 2.07
N GLY A 448 18.95 25.21 1.66
CA GLY A 448 18.71 26.62 1.95
C GLY A 448 17.29 27.05 1.60
N THR A 449 17.07 28.36 1.58
CA THR A 449 15.76 29.02 1.36
C THR A 449 15.77 29.92 0.12
N ALA A 450 16.59 29.59 -0.88
CA ALA A 450 16.66 30.30 -2.14
C ALA A 450 15.40 30.05 -3.00
N PRO A 451 15.01 30.95 -3.91
CA PRO A 451 13.96 30.66 -4.88
C PRO A 451 14.31 29.44 -5.75
N SER A 452 13.30 28.76 -6.29
CA SER A 452 13.50 27.78 -7.35
C SER A 452 13.89 28.51 -8.64
N VAL A 453 15.02 28.18 -9.25
CA VAL A 453 15.52 28.82 -10.47
C VAL A 453 15.71 27.77 -11.57
N ARG A 454 15.15 28.05 -12.76
CA ARG A 454 15.40 27.30 -13.98
C ARG A 454 16.00 28.20 -15.06
N ILE A 455 17.05 27.74 -15.74
CA ILE A 455 17.71 28.46 -16.83
C ILE A 455 17.71 27.58 -18.07
N TRP A 456 17.08 28.05 -19.14
CA TRP A 456 17.01 27.36 -20.44
C TRP A 456 18.17 27.77 -21.36
N PHE A 457 18.70 26.83 -22.14
CA PHE A 457 19.87 27.02 -23.01
C PHE A 457 19.55 26.89 -24.52
N GLY A 458 18.27 26.69 -24.89
CA GLY A 458 17.81 26.65 -26.28
C GLY A 458 16.48 27.38 -26.49
N GLY A 459 15.94 27.30 -27.71
CA GLY A 459 14.76 28.07 -28.11
C GLY A 459 15.07 29.57 -28.24
N THR A 460 14.08 30.42 -27.98
CA THR A 460 14.19 31.89 -27.99
C THR A 460 13.66 32.47 -26.67
N GLU A 461 13.95 33.74 -26.37
CA GLU A 461 13.46 34.40 -25.15
C GLU A 461 11.92 34.31 -25.00
N GLY A 462 11.18 34.42 -26.11
CA GLY A 462 9.71 34.29 -26.12
C GLY A 462 9.17 32.86 -26.24
N ASN A 463 10.04 31.87 -26.47
CA ASN A 463 9.68 30.44 -26.53
C ASN A 463 10.92 29.58 -26.19
N PRO A 464 11.28 29.45 -24.91
CA PRO A 464 12.48 28.74 -24.48
C PRO A 464 12.33 27.23 -24.67
N GLY A 465 13.45 26.52 -24.79
CA GLY A 465 13.44 25.06 -24.95
C GLY A 465 14.83 24.43 -24.87
N GLY A 466 14.92 23.15 -25.25
CA GLY A 466 16.18 22.40 -25.22
C GLY A 466 16.63 22.07 -23.80
N ASP A 467 17.94 22.05 -23.58
CA ASP A 467 18.55 21.76 -22.28
C ASP A 467 18.24 22.84 -21.24
N SER A 468 18.12 22.45 -19.97
CA SER A 468 17.90 23.40 -18.85
C SER A 468 18.65 23.01 -17.57
N LEU A 469 19.11 24.05 -16.84
CA LEU A 469 19.76 23.97 -15.53
C LEU A 469 18.76 24.34 -14.43
N PHE A 470 18.75 23.61 -13.31
CA PHE A 470 18.00 23.94 -12.09
C PHE A 470 18.93 24.21 -10.90
N LEU A 471 18.59 25.21 -10.09
CA LEU A 471 19.32 25.58 -8.86
C LEU A 471 18.38 26.32 -7.88
N GLY A 472 18.81 26.49 -6.63
CA GLY A 472 17.98 27.01 -5.54
C GLY A 472 16.90 26.01 -5.10
N THR A 473 16.02 26.36 -4.16
CA THR A 473 15.23 25.36 -3.44
C THR A 473 14.09 24.76 -4.26
N GLU A 474 14.04 23.43 -4.36
CA GLU A 474 13.06 22.66 -5.16
C GLU A 474 11.62 23.10 -4.89
N THR A 475 10.89 23.40 -5.97
CA THR A 475 9.56 24.04 -5.98
C THR A 475 8.55 23.45 -4.99
N ASN A 476 8.52 22.13 -4.80
CA ASN A 476 7.57 21.40 -3.95
C ASN A 476 8.10 21.12 -2.53
N SER A 477 9.31 21.56 -2.21
CA SER A 477 10.01 21.31 -0.94
C SER A 477 10.28 22.57 -0.13
N GLN A 478 10.04 23.76 -0.71
CA GLN A 478 10.21 25.07 -0.07
C GLN A 478 9.52 25.17 1.31
N ALA A 479 8.29 24.64 1.44
CA ALA A 479 7.70 24.30 2.73
C ALA A 479 6.95 22.95 2.64
N ASN A 480 7.57 21.86 3.08
CA ASN A 480 6.99 20.51 3.00
C ASN A 480 7.29 19.68 4.26
N LYS A 481 6.29 19.53 5.13
CA LYS A 481 6.38 18.81 6.42
C LYS A 481 5.07 18.10 6.75
N LEU A 482 5.15 16.79 6.96
CA LEU A 482 4.06 15.95 7.46
C LEU A 482 4.40 15.45 8.87
N TYR A 483 3.46 15.63 9.79
CA TYR A 483 3.46 14.99 11.11
C TYR A 483 2.08 14.35 11.34
N THR A 484 2.05 13.09 11.79
CA THR A 484 0.81 12.41 12.19
C THR A 484 1.01 11.67 13.50
N LYS A 485 0.14 11.94 14.50
CA LYS A 485 0.18 11.29 15.81
C LYS A 485 -1.11 10.50 16.02
N THR A 486 -1.02 9.18 15.95
CA THR A 486 -2.17 8.28 16.06
C THR A 486 -2.23 7.65 17.46
N TRP A 487 -3.38 7.75 18.11
CA TRP A 487 -3.75 6.90 19.26
C TRP A 487 -4.80 5.88 18.82
N ASN A 488 -4.60 4.61 19.18
CA ASN A 488 -5.57 3.54 19.01
C ASN A 488 -5.76 2.77 20.33
N ALA A 489 -6.86 2.04 20.47
CA ALA A 489 -7.10 1.19 21.64
C ALA A 489 -8.01 -0.01 21.35
N PHE A 490 -7.91 -1.05 22.18
CA PHE A 490 -8.74 -2.27 22.17
C PHE A 490 -9.12 -2.86 23.56
N GLY A 491 -9.90 -3.96 23.66
CA GLY A 491 -10.60 -4.43 24.90
C GLY A 491 -11.75 -5.46 24.74
N SER A 492 -11.76 -6.32 23.70
CA SER A 492 -12.91 -7.19 23.37
C SER A 492 -13.25 -8.17 24.49
N GLY A 493 -14.53 -8.51 24.66
CA GLY A 493 -14.99 -9.64 25.47
C GLY A 493 -15.44 -10.83 24.62
N THR A 494 -15.18 -12.05 25.09
CA THR A 494 -15.72 -13.31 24.54
C THR A 494 -16.39 -14.11 25.66
N LEU A 495 -17.62 -14.56 25.43
CA LEU A 495 -18.44 -15.31 26.37
C LEU A 495 -18.93 -16.62 25.73
N ALA A 496 -18.51 -17.76 26.26
CA ALA A 496 -18.95 -19.08 25.85
C ALA A 496 -20.23 -19.50 26.60
N LEU A 497 -21.25 -19.92 25.85
CA LEU A 497 -22.58 -20.32 26.35
C LEU A 497 -23.07 -21.60 25.65
N GLY A 498 -22.46 -22.74 25.99
CA GLY A 498 -22.66 -23.99 25.27
C GLY A 498 -22.16 -23.87 23.84
N ASP A 499 -23.01 -24.18 22.86
CA ASP A 499 -22.65 -24.16 21.44
C ASP A 499 -22.40 -22.75 20.85
N HIS A 500 -22.45 -21.68 21.65
CA HIS A 500 -22.33 -20.28 21.23
C HIS A 500 -21.12 -19.57 21.84
N ASN A 501 -20.28 -18.95 21.00
CA ASN A 501 -19.18 -18.06 21.40
C ASN A 501 -19.54 -16.61 21.05
N ILE A 502 -20.12 -15.88 22.01
CA ILE A 502 -20.54 -14.49 21.82
C ILE A 502 -19.35 -13.56 22.01
N LYS A 503 -18.95 -12.83 20.95
CA LYS A 503 -17.89 -11.79 21.01
C LYS A 503 -18.53 -10.40 20.98
N PHE A 504 -18.04 -9.45 21.76
CA PHE A 504 -18.51 -8.06 21.70
C PHE A 504 -17.39 -7.07 22.02
N GLY A 505 -17.51 -5.85 21.50
CA GLY A 505 -16.42 -4.88 21.53
C GLY A 505 -16.71 -3.57 20.81
N PHE A 506 -15.69 -2.74 20.71
CA PHE A 506 -15.73 -1.38 20.16
C PHE A 506 -14.32 -0.91 19.80
N ASP A 507 -14.06 -0.04 18.83
CA ASP A 507 -12.69 0.44 18.56
C ASP A 507 -12.60 1.94 18.41
N TYR A 508 -11.38 2.46 18.57
CA TYR A 508 -11.10 3.87 18.46
C TYR A 508 -9.76 4.11 17.77
N SER A 509 -9.80 5.07 16.85
CA SER A 509 -8.63 5.73 16.29
C SER A 509 -8.80 7.22 16.48
N ASN A 510 -7.74 7.92 16.86
CA ASN A 510 -7.62 9.37 16.75
C ASN A 510 -6.26 9.69 16.14
N ASN A 511 -6.27 10.06 14.86
CA ASN A 511 -5.09 10.48 14.11
C ASN A 511 -5.05 12.01 14.02
N ASP A 512 -4.07 12.61 14.70
CA ASP A 512 -3.81 14.06 14.73
C ASP A 512 -2.87 14.41 13.58
N VAL A 513 -3.39 15.06 12.53
CA VAL A 513 -2.71 15.28 11.24
C VAL A 513 -2.30 16.74 11.11
N TYR A 514 -1.01 16.97 10.83
CA TYR A 514 -0.47 18.25 10.38
C TYR A 514 0.29 18.06 9.06
N ASN A 515 -0.21 18.65 7.98
CA ASN A 515 0.37 18.60 6.64
C ASN A 515 0.63 20.01 6.10
N LEU A 516 1.85 20.50 6.26
CA LEU A 516 2.30 21.72 5.61
C LEU A 516 2.81 21.36 4.21
N PHE A 517 2.05 21.75 3.19
CA PHE A 517 2.47 21.67 1.78
C PHE A 517 2.30 23.06 1.13
N GLY A 518 3.34 23.88 1.27
CA GLY A 518 3.48 25.18 0.63
C GLY A 518 4.53 25.13 -0.49
N PRO A 519 4.17 24.70 -1.71
CA PRO A 519 5.05 24.85 -2.86
C PRO A 519 5.13 26.34 -3.28
N GLN A 520 6.17 26.72 -4.02
CA GLN A 520 6.34 28.08 -4.59
C GLN A 520 6.41 29.25 -3.58
N VAL A 521 6.57 28.98 -2.27
CA VAL A 521 6.58 30.03 -1.22
C VAL A 521 7.86 30.86 -1.16
N TYR A 522 8.98 30.34 -1.68
CA TYR A 522 10.21 31.10 -1.90
C TYR A 522 10.28 31.69 -3.32
N GLY A 523 9.24 31.48 -4.13
CA GLY A 523 9.19 31.84 -5.54
C GLY A 523 9.80 30.78 -6.47
N VAL A 524 9.40 30.88 -7.75
CA VAL A 524 9.89 30.06 -8.86
C VAL A 524 10.13 30.96 -10.07
N TYR A 525 11.36 31.00 -10.59
CA TYR A 525 11.75 31.81 -11.75
C TYR A 525 12.24 30.94 -12.91
N GLU A 526 11.84 31.27 -14.13
CA GLU A 526 12.42 30.71 -15.37
C GLU A 526 13.16 31.80 -16.16
N PHE A 527 14.35 31.49 -16.68
CA PHE A 527 15.22 32.39 -17.45
C PHE A 527 15.59 31.76 -18.81
N TRP A 528 15.83 32.59 -19.83
CA TRP A 528 16.44 32.17 -21.10
C TRP A 528 17.89 32.66 -21.15
N GLY A 529 18.86 31.76 -21.06
CA GLY A 529 20.29 32.07 -21.05
C GLY A 529 20.81 32.72 -19.77
N LEU A 530 22.13 32.61 -19.57
CA LEU A 530 22.81 33.14 -18.39
C LEU A 530 22.92 34.67 -18.37
N ASP A 531 22.84 35.34 -19.52
CA ASP A 531 22.88 36.81 -19.60
C ASP A 531 21.63 37.44 -18.98
N ASN A 532 20.44 36.88 -19.27
CA ASN A 532 19.19 37.29 -18.64
C ASN A 532 19.16 36.92 -17.15
N TYR A 533 19.71 35.77 -16.77
CA TYR A 533 19.86 35.41 -15.36
C TYR A 533 20.74 36.42 -14.62
N GLN A 534 21.89 36.79 -15.17
CA GLN A 534 22.79 37.82 -14.63
C GLN A 534 22.17 39.24 -14.60
N ALA A 535 21.19 39.52 -15.46
CA ALA A 535 20.45 40.78 -15.50
C ALA A 535 19.15 40.78 -14.65
N GLY A 536 18.78 39.66 -14.03
CA GLY A 536 17.54 39.50 -13.27
C GLY A 536 16.26 39.48 -14.14
N ARG A 537 16.42 39.30 -15.46
CA ARG A 537 15.36 39.30 -16.48
C ARG A 537 14.73 37.90 -16.60
N TRP A 538 13.81 37.57 -15.70
CA TRP A 538 13.03 36.34 -15.78
C TRP A 538 11.99 36.39 -16.92
N LEU A 539 11.71 35.21 -17.50
CA LEU A 539 10.64 34.98 -18.48
C LEU A 539 9.30 34.75 -17.78
N LYS A 540 9.36 34.01 -16.66
CA LYS A 540 8.21 33.62 -15.85
C LYS A 540 8.59 33.66 -14.38
N TYR A 541 7.65 34.12 -13.56
CA TYR A 541 7.77 34.14 -12.11
C TYR A 541 6.44 33.72 -11.49
N ASP A 542 6.46 32.63 -10.72
CA ASP A 542 5.34 32.18 -9.89
C ASP A 542 5.72 32.31 -8.41
N VAL A 543 4.77 32.73 -7.57
CA VAL A 543 4.94 32.75 -6.10
C VAL A 543 3.61 32.50 -5.41
N ARG A 544 3.65 31.80 -4.28
CA ARG A 544 2.50 31.64 -3.36
C ARG A 544 2.81 32.30 -2.03
N THR A 545 1.90 33.13 -1.52
CA THR A 545 2.01 33.70 -0.17
C THR A 545 0.89 33.18 0.72
N PRO A 546 1.11 33.05 2.04
CA PRO A 546 0.02 33.12 3.01
C PRO A 546 -0.84 34.37 2.81
N GLN A 547 -2.01 34.41 3.44
CA GLN A 547 -2.83 35.64 3.46
C GLN A 547 -2.11 36.77 4.22
N PRO A 548 -2.40 38.05 3.90
CA PRO A 548 -1.82 39.18 4.63
C PRO A 548 -2.04 39.08 6.15
N GLY A 549 -0.94 39.06 6.90
CA GLY A 549 -0.94 38.90 8.37
C GLY A 549 -0.93 37.44 8.87
N ALA A 550 -0.94 36.45 7.98
CA ALA A 550 -0.81 35.04 8.34
C ALA A 550 0.64 34.53 8.16
N GLY A 551 1.05 33.58 9.01
CA GLY A 551 2.31 32.84 8.86
C GLY A 551 2.20 31.62 7.94
N ILE A 552 3.33 30.99 7.60
CA ILE A 552 3.37 29.81 6.71
C ILE A 552 2.47 28.66 7.16
N ASP A 553 2.27 28.49 8.47
CA ASP A 553 1.42 27.45 9.03
C ASP A 553 -0.08 27.62 8.66
N SER A 554 -0.51 28.79 8.17
CA SER A 554 -1.89 28.95 7.63
C SER A 554 -2.12 28.20 6.32
N VAL A 555 -1.05 27.76 5.65
CA VAL A 555 -1.11 26.93 4.43
C VAL A 555 -1.32 25.44 4.78
N ALA A 556 -1.09 25.05 6.04
CA ALA A 556 -1.12 23.66 6.48
C ALA A 556 -2.54 23.13 6.74
N GLY A 557 -2.80 21.90 6.30
CA GLY A 557 -3.96 21.12 6.71
C GLY A 557 -3.72 20.56 8.12
N ALA A 558 -4.46 21.07 9.09
CA ALA A 558 -4.38 20.65 10.49
C ALA A 558 -5.77 20.25 11.01
N PHE A 559 -5.98 18.96 11.27
CA PHE A 559 -7.23 18.37 11.77
C PHE A 559 -6.97 17.02 12.45
N LYS A 560 -7.92 16.55 13.26
CA LYS A 560 -7.92 15.21 13.84
C LYS A 560 -9.01 14.37 13.20
N TYR A 561 -8.63 13.29 12.55
CA TYR A 561 -9.54 12.25 12.09
C TYR A 561 -9.75 11.25 13.22
N LYS A 562 -11.01 10.90 13.48
CA LYS A 562 -11.39 9.86 14.43
C LYS A 562 -12.18 8.76 13.74
N GLN A 563 -11.99 7.54 14.21
CA GLN A 563 -12.83 6.40 13.88
C GLN A 563 -13.41 5.84 15.18
N TYR A 564 -14.70 5.53 15.17
CA TYR A 564 -15.39 4.81 16.25
C TYR A 564 -15.97 3.51 15.68
N GLY A 565 -15.57 2.36 16.21
CA GLY A 565 -16.18 1.07 15.96
C GLY A 565 -17.04 0.60 17.14
N LEU A 566 -18.11 -0.15 16.89
CA LEU A 566 -18.88 -0.95 17.85
C LEU A 566 -19.19 -2.30 17.19
N PHE A 567 -19.22 -3.42 17.93
CA PHE A 567 -19.67 -4.68 17.35
C PHE A 567 -20.18 -5.72 18.36
N ILE A 568 -20.92 -6.69 17.82
CA ILE A 568 -21.32 -7.94 18.46
C ILE A 568 -21.29 -9.09 17.44
N GLN A 569 -20.96 -10.30 17.89
CA GLN A 569 -20.88 -11.53 17.10
C GLN A 569 -21.38 -12.72 17.91
N ASP A 570 -21.88 -13.72 17.21
CA ASP A 570 -22.03 -15.09 17.70
C ASP A 570 -21.32 -16.05 16.74
N GLU A 571 -20.43 -16.87 17.30
CA GLU A 571 -19.75 -17.98 16.62
C GLU A 571 -20.42 -19.28 17.13
N TRP A 572 -21.39 -19.77 16.36
CA TRP A 572 -22.31 -20.85 16.72
C TRP A 572 -21.90 -22.18 16.09
N PHE A 573 -21.60 -23.17 16.93
CA PHE A 573 -21.21 -24.53 16.57
C PHE A 573 -22.45 -25.41 16.37
N VAL A 574 -23.26 -25.09 15.35
CA VAL A 574 -24.57 -25.71 15.01
C VAL A 574 -24.59 -27.24 15.15
N ASN A 575 -23.51 -27.92 14.76
CA ASN A 575 -23.23 -29.32 15.06
C ASN A 575 -21.73 -29.59 14.88
N ASN A 576 -21.28 -30.85 14.85
CA ASN A 576 -19.86 -31.19 14.72
C ASN A 576 -19.29 -30.99 13.31
N ASN A 577 -20.16 -30.77 12.32
CA ASN A 577 -19.79 -30.54 10.92
C ASN A 577 -19.96 -29.08 10.50
N LEU A 578 -20.87 -28.32 11.13
CA LEU A 578 -21.24 -26.95 10.76
C LEU A 578 -20.98 -25.95 11.88
N THR A 579 -20.14 -24.96 11.58
CA THR A 579 -20.00 -23.73 12.38
C THR A 579 -20.49 -22.54 11.56
N VAL A 580 -21.27 -21.65 12.17
CA VAL A 580 -21.77 -20.41 11.56
C VAL A 580 -21.33 -19.22 12.44
N ASN A 581 -20.71 -18.23 11.84
CA ASN A 581 -20.47 -16.93 12.45
C ASN A 581 -21.52 -15.95 11.91
N PHE A 582 -22.22 -15.23 12.78
CA PHE A 582 -22.95 -14.03 12.38
C PHE A 582 -22.63 -12.87 13.32
N GLY A 583 -22.39 -11.69 12.75
CA GLY A 583 -22.01 -10.51 13.50
C GLY A 583 -22.47 -9.21 12.86
N LEU A 584 -22.55 -8.18 13.69
CA LEU A 584 -22.88 -6.82 13.31
C LEU A 584 -21.78 -5.89 13.83
N ARG A 585 -21.13 -5.19 12.91
CA ARG A 585 -20.23 -4.08 13.21
C ARG A 585 -20.91 -2.75 12.84
N ALA A 586 -20.59 -1.69 13.56
CA ALA A 586 -20.97 -0.33 13.23
C ALA A 586 -19.72 0.54 13.28
N ASP A 587 -19.44 1.26 12.21
CA ASP A 587 -18.28 2.17 12.11
C ASP A 587 -18.77 3.61 11.89
N LYS A 588 -18.18 4.59 12.58
CA LYS A 588 -18.46 6.02 12.39
C LYS A 588 -17.14 6.81 12.29
N PRO A 589 -16.87 7.49 11.17
CA PRO A 589 -15.76 8.41 11.03
C PRO A 589 -16.17 9.84 11.49
N GLU A 590 -15.25 10.63 12.04
CA GLU A 590 -15.50 12.00 12.50
C GLU A 590 -14.24 12.88 12.35
N VAL A 591 -14.42 14.19 12.09
CA VAL A 591 -13.32 15.18 12.13
C VAL A 591 -13.57 16.23 13.20
N ASN A 592 -12.51 16.73 13.86
CA ASN A 592 -12.64 17.71 14.95
C ASN A 592 -12.75 19.18 14.50
N LYS A 593 -12.42 19.48 13.24
CA LYS A 593 -12.32 20.81 12.66
C LYS A 593 -12.68 20.71 11.17
N ASN A 594 -13.36 21.72 10.65
CA ASN A 594 -13.68 21.83 9.22
C ASN A 594 -12.70 22.80 8.51
N PRO A 595 -12.53 22.72 7.18
CA PRO A 595 -11.83 23.74 6.39
C PRO A 595 -12.51 25.12 6.46
N ASP A 596 -11.81 26.15 5.98
CA ASP A 596 -12.35 27.52 5.92
C ASP A 596 -13.56 27.63 4.97
N TYR A 597 -14.53 28.46 5.33
CA TYR A 597 -15.72 28.67 4.51
C TYR A 597 -15.44 29.62 3.33
N ASN A 598 -15.56 29.11 2.10
CA ASN A 598 -15.44 29.91 0.89
C ASN A 598 -16.84 30.26 0.31
N PRO A 599 -17.36 31.48 0.55
CA PRO A 599 -18.69 31.86 0.09
C PRO A 599 -18.80 31.93 -1.44
N LEU A 600 -17.68 32.16 -2.15
CA LEU A 600 -17.68 32.23 -3.62
C LEU A 600 -17.91 30.83 -4.23
N VAL A 601 -17.34 29.79 -3.63
CA VAL A 601 -17.55 28.39 -4.05
C VAL A 601 -19.00 27.97 -3.80
N GLN A 602 -19.56 28.32 -2.65
CA GLN A 602 -20.98 28.10 -2.34
C GLN A 602 -21.91 28.86 -3.31
N GLN A 603 -21.55 30.07 -3.73
CA GLN A 603 -22.33 30.87 -4.68
C GLN A 603 -22.28 30.33 -6.11
N VAL A 604 -21.11 29.88 -6.58
CA VAL A 604 -20.89 29.52 -8.00
C VAL A 604 -21.15 28.03 -8.27
N PHE A 605 -20.77 27.14 -7.36
CA PHE A 605 -20.84 25.69 -7.56
C PHE A 605 -21.81 24.97 -6.61
N GLY A 606 -22.35 25.66 -5.59
CA GLY A 606 -23.33 25.09 -4.66
C GLY A 606 -22.76 24.31 -3.47
N TYR A 607 -21.44 24.20 -3.34
CA TYR A 607 -20.77 23.41 -2.29
C TYR A 607 -20.27 24.27 -1.11
N ASP A 608 -20.48 23.79 0.11
CA ASP A 608 -19.93 24.37 1.35
C ASP A 608 -18.60 23.70 1.68
N THR A 609 -17.48 24.42 1.54
CA THR A 609 -16.11 23.92 1.80
C THR A 609 -15.89 23.39 3.22
N ARG A 610 -16.76 23.71 4.18
CA ARG A 610 -16.69 23.15 5.54
C ARG A 610 -17.16 21.70 5.63
N LYS A 611 -17.93 21.20 4.66
CA LYS A 611 -18.48 19.84 4.69
C LYS A 611 -17.49 18.88 4.06
N VAL A 612 -16.97 17.97 4.87
CA VAL A 612 -15.84 17.10 4.50
C VAL A 612 -16.08 15.60 4.77
N LEU A 613 -17.15 15.26 5.50
CA LEU A 613 -17.41 13.89 5.94
C LEU A 613 -18.84 13.71 6.44
N ASN A 614 -19.47 12.63 6.01
CA ASN A 614 -20.76 12.16 6.52
C ASN A 614 -20.56 11.27 7.76
N SER A 615 -20.59 11.86 8.94
CA SER A 615 -20.41 11.18 10.24
C SER A 615 -21.63 10.37 10.74
N LYS A 616 -22.32 9.67 9.83
CA LYS A 616 -23.32 8.63 10.14
C LYS A 616 -22.59 7.32 10.54
N TRP A 617 -23.31 6.40 11.19
CA TRP A 617 -22.82 5.04 11.44
C TRP A 617 -23.06 4.15 10.21
N LEU A 618 -22.00 3.54 9.67
CA LEU A 618 -22.08 2.50 8.66
C LEU A 618 -22.24 1.13 9.32
N ILE A 619 -23.45 0.59 9.26
CA ILE A 619 -23.79 -0.74 9.76
C ILE A 619 -23.30 -1.81 8.78
N GLN A 620 -22.43 -2.69 9.27
CA GLN A 620 -21.76 -3.76 8.55
C GLN A 620 -22.21 -5.12 9.10
N PRO A 621 -23.22 -5.79 8.49
CA PRO A 621 -23.46 -7.20 8.76
C PRO A 621 -22.31 -8.04 8.17
N ARG A 622 -21.91 -9.08 8.88
CA ARG A 622 -20.98 -10.12 8.40
C ARG A 622 -21.53 -11.49 8.81
N VAL A 623 -21.52 -12.44 7.89
CA VAL A 623 -21.91 -13.83 8.11
C VAL A 623 -20.89 -14.73 7.44
N GLY A 624 -20.34 -15.68 8.19
CA GLY A 624 -19.41 -16.69 7.69
C GLY A 624 -19.85 -18.10 8.07
N PHE A 625 -19.36 -19.11 7.37
CA PHE A 625 -19.55 -20.50 7.76
C PHE A 625 -18.37 -21.39 7.37
N ASN A 626 -18.25 -22.51 8.07
CA ASN A 626 -17.46 -23.67 7.67
C ASN A 626 -18.34 -24.92 7.79
N TYR A 627 -18.34 -25.74 6.75
CA TYR A 627 -18.95 -27.07 6.76
C TYR A 627 -17.87 -28.12 6.45
N THR A 628 -17.47 -28.89 7.45
CA THR A 628 -16.57 -30.04 7.32
C THR A 628 -17.39 -31.30 7.04
N PHE A 629 -17.10 -32.00 5.95
CA PHE A 629 -17.86 -33.19 5.55
C PHE A 629 -17.43 -34.43 6.33
N ASP A 630 -18.38 -35.32 6.61
CA ASP A 630 -18.10 -36.70 7.01
C ASP A 630 -17.71 -37.50 5.75
N SER A 631 -16.42 -37.75 5.57
CA SER A 631 -15.84 -38.39 4.39
C SER A 631 -14.48 -39.03 4.73
N GLU A 632 -14.07 -40.06 3.97
CA GLU A 632 -12.81 -40.80 4.15
C GLU A 632 -11.56 -39.89 4.26
N ARG A 633 -11.61 -38.71 3.64
CA ARG A 633 -10.51 -37.74 3.58
C ARG A 633 -10.99 -36.35 4.03
N PRO A 634 -10.12 -35.54 4.68
CA PRO A 634 -10.43 -34.17 5.05
C PRO A 634 -11.04 -33.38 3.88
N THR A 635 -12.23 -32.86 4.09
CA THR A 635 -13.02 -32.13 3.08
C THR A 635 -13.83 -31.04 3.77
N GLN A 636 -13.79 -29.81 3.26
CA GLN A 636 -14.57 -28.69 3.81
C GLN A 636 -15.08 -27.74 2.72
N LEU A 637 -16.23 -27.13 3.00
CA LEU A 637 -16.80 -26.00 2.27
C LEU A 637 -16.90 -24.81 3.23
N ARG A 638 -16.14 -23.75 2.97
CA ARG A 638 -16.14 -22.50 3.77
C ARG A 638 -16.62 -21.33 2.93
N GLY A 639 -17.17 -20.30 3.55
CA GLY A 639 -17.60 -19.11 2.82
C GLY A 639 -18.24 -18.05 3.70
N GLY A 640 -18.90 -17.10 3.06
CA GLY A 640 -19.68 -16.07 3.74
C GLY A 640 -20.00 -14.84 2.88
N PHE A 641 -20.54 -13.82 3.54
CA PHE A 641 -20.94 -12.54 2.97
C PHE A 641 -20.89 -11.44 4.04
N GLY A 642 -20.47 -10.23 3.67
CA GLY A 642 -20.55 -9.08 4.57
C GLY A 642 -20.18 -7.75 3.94
N LEU A 643 -20.44 -6.66 4.66
CA LEU A 643 -19.99 -5.31 4.30
C LEU A 643 -18.70 -4.97 5.07
N PHE A 644 -17.80 -4.28 4.37
CA PHE A 644 -16.47 -3.92 4.86
C PHE A 644 -16.22 -2.44 4.60
N GLN A 645 -16.08 -1.65 5.66
CA GLN A 645 -15.48 -0.31 5.58
C GLN A 645 -13.95 -0.45 5.54
N GLY A 646 -13.30 0.43 4.78
CA GLY A 646 -11.87 0.75 4.91
C GLY A 646 -11.68 2.23 5.25
N GLU A 647 -10.47 2.61 5.63
CA GLU A 647 -10.08 4.02 5.79
C GLU A 647 -9.52 4.54 4.46
N SER A 648 -9.91 5.76 4.06
CA SER A 648 -9.29 6.43 2.91
C SER A 648 -7.98 7.10 3.33
N PRO A 649 -6.92 7.02 2.50
CA PRO A 649 -5.69 7.81 2.65
C PRO A 649 -5.96 9.26 3.03
N GLN A 650 -5.48 9.67 4.21
CA GLN A 650 -5.84 10.94 4.82
C GLN A 650 -5.45 12.16 3.97
N VAL A 651 -4.44 12.03 3.09
CA VAL A 651 -4.06 13.09 2.15
C VAL A 651 -5.20 13.52 1.21
N TRP A 652 -6.11 12.60 0.85
CA TRP A 652 -7.25 12.92 -0.01
C TRP A 652 -8.29 13.79 0.69
N LEU A 653 -8.53 13.60 1.99
CA LEU A 653 -9.32 14.52 2.81
C LEU A 653 -8.56 15.83 3.03
N THR A 654 -7.27 15.73 3.31
CA THR A 654 -6.36 16.86 3.61
C THR A 654 -6.28 17.88 2.46
N ASN A 655 -6.43 17.43 1.20
CA ASN A 655 -6.53 18.29 0.02
C ASN A 655 -7.55 19.44 0.19
N ALA A 656 -8.67 19.22 0.88
CA ALA A 656 -9.70 20.25 1.12
C ALA A 656 -9.29 21.29 2.18
N TYR A 657 -8.33 20.97 3.05
CA TYR A 657 -7.78 21.89 4.06
C TYR A 657 -6.59 22.69 3.51
N ASN A 658 -5.72 22.05 2.71
CA ASN A 658 -4.56 22.70 2.08
C ASN A 658 -4.90 23.53 0.83
N THR A 659 -6.14 23.51 0.35
CA THR A 659 -6.56 24.21 -0.89
C THR A 659 -8.00 24.70 -0.77
N THR A 660 -8.24 25.68 0.12
CA THR A 660 -9.59 26.25 0.35
C THR A 660 -9.95 27.38 -0.63
N GLY A 661 -8.98 27.82 -1.45
CA GLY A 661 -9.03 29.09 -2.18
C GLY A 661 -8.81 30.32 -1.30
N LEU A 662 -8.60 30.13 0.02
CA LEU A 662 -8.42 31.19 1.01
C LEU A 662 -7.12 31.06 1.80
N ASN A 663 -6.48 29.89 1.87
CA ASN A 663 -5.31 29.65 2.71
C ASN A 663 -3.98 30.20 2.15
N TYR A 664 -3.90 30.44 0.83
CA TYR A 664 -2.80 31.15 0.18
C TYR A 664 -3.32 32.00 -1.01
N ILE A 665 -2.52 32.97 -1.44
CA ILE A 665 -2.68 33.70 -2.71
C ILE A 665 -1.60 33.19 -3.68
N GLN A 666 -1.99 32.80 -4.89
CA GLN A 666 -1.05 32.48 -5.97
C GLN A 666 -0.94 33.66 -6.94
N TYR A 667 0.29 33.99 -7.31
CA TYR A 667 0.62 34.92 -8.38
C TYR A 667 1.41 34.17 -9.46
N SER A 668 1.11 34.46 -10.73
CA SER A 668 1.85 33.93 -11.88
C SER A 668 2.01 35.04 -12.91
N GLN A 669 3.25 35.35 -13.26
CA GLN A 669 3.63 36.48 -14.11
C GLN A 669 4.50 35.98 -15.25
N ASN A 670 4.12 36.30 -16.49
CA ASN A 670 4.94 36.05 -17.68
C ASN A 670 5.53 37.37 -18.20
N LEU A 671 6.61 37.30 -18.97
CA LEU A 671 7.29 38.43 -19.61
C LEU A 671 6.39 39.03 -20.72
N ALA A 672 5.51 39.96 -20.33
CA ALA A 672 4.58 40.64 -21.22
C ALA A 672 5.02 42.07 -21.63
N SER A 673 5.90 42.71 -20.85
CA SER A 673 6.53 44.00 -21.19
C SER A 673 7.88 44.14 -20.47
N THR A 674 8.67 45.13 -20.88
CA THR A 674 9.94 45.51 -20.21
C THR A 674 9.76 46.12 -18.81
N GLU A 675 8.53 46.44 -18.40
CA GLU A 675 8.24 47.05 -17.10
C GLU A 675 8.25 46.01 -15.96
N ASN A 676 8.01 44.73 -16.26
CA ASN A 676 7.86 43.68 -15.26
C ASN A 676 9.14 43.51 -14.42
N TRP A 677 10.30 43.30 -15.04
CA TRP A 677 11.57 43.08 -14.33
C TRP A 677 12.16 44.35 -13.70
N GLN A 678 11.70 45.54 -14.09
CA GLN A 678 12.11 46.80 -13.46
C GLN A 678 11.46 46.96 -12.08
N ASN A 679 10.19 46.57 -11.95
CA ASN A 679 9.38 46.70 -10.74
C ASN A 679 9.36 45.42 -9.87
N LEU A 680 9.55 44.24 -10.48
CA LEU A 680 9.66 42.94 -9.83
C LEU A 680 10.98 42.29 -10.22
N LYS A 681 12.08 42.81 -9.67
CA LYS A 681 13.43 42.26 -9.85
C LYS A 681 13.52 40.86 -9.26
N PHE A 682 14.40 40.02 -9.81
CA PHE A 682 14.79 38.77 -9.15
C PHE A 682 15.35 39.05 -7.74
N ASN A 683 14.99 38.23 -6.75
CA ASN A 683 15.60 38.24 -5.42
C ASN A 683 16.13 36.84 -5.10
N GLY A 684 17.37 36.74 -4.63
CA GLY A 684 17.96 35.48 -4.15
C GLY A 684 17.51 35.08 -2.74
N ASP A 685 17.01 36.04 -1.95
CA ASP A 685 16.40 35.77 -0.65
C ASP A 685 14.93 35.35 -0.82
N GLY A 686 14.70 34.04 -0.82
CA GLY A 686 13.37 33.45 -0.88
C GLY A 686 12.54 33.60 0.40
N LEU A 687 13.09 34.08 1.51
CA LEU A 687 12.28 34.46 2.68
C LEU A 687 11.58 35.81 2.49
N ASN A 688 12.07 36.64 1.54
CA ASN A 688 11.48 37.92 1.17
C ASN A 688 11.17 37.99 -0.34
N PRO A 689 10.28 37.12 -0.86
CA PRO A 689 9.98 37.05 -2.28
C PRO A 689 9.25 38.33 -2.77
N PRO A 690 9.59 38.89 -3.95
CA PRO A 690 8.90 40.05 -4.51
C PRO A 690 7.43 39.75 -4.82
N ILE A 691 6.48 40.52 -4.26
CA ILE A 691 5.05 40.26 -4.43
C ILE A 691 4.47 41.14 -5.55
N PRO A 692 3.84 40.56 -6.61
CA PRO A 692 3.25 41.33 -7.70
C PRO A 692 2.11 42.27 -7.26
N SER A 693 2.27 43.56 -7.53
CA SER A 693 1.31 44.63 -7.17
C SER A 693 0.11 44.75 -8.10
N ARG A 694 0.07 44.01 -9.21
CA ARG A 694 -1.00 44.10 -10.22
C ARG A 694 -2.24 43.31 -9.77
N ALA A 695 -3.29 44.01 -9.38
CA ALA A 695 -4.59 43.40 -9.10
C ALA A 695 -5.18 42.70 -10.34
N GLY A 696 -5.90 41.60 -10.13
CA GLY A 696 -6.68 40.89 -11.16
C GLY A 696 -6.13 39.56 -11.68
N SER A 697 -5.00 39.05 -11.15
CA SER A 697 -4.42 37.74 -11.52
C SER A 697 -4.66 36.62 -10.50
N GLN A 698 -5.40 36.90 -9.41
CA GLN A 698 -5.64 35.97 -8.31
C GLN A 698 -6.72 34.94 -8.66
N LEU A 699 -6.29 33.77 -9.16
CA LEU A 699 -7.15 32.61 -9.38
C LEU A 699 -7.23 31.77 -8.11
N GLN A 700 -8.44 31.45 -7.66
CA GLN A 700 -8.63 30.47 -6.60
C GLN A 700 -8.50 29.05 -7.17
N ASN A 701 -7.64 28.23 -6.55
CA ASN A 701 -7.73 26.78 -6.65
C ASN A 701 -8.45 26.28 -5.40
N VAL A 702 -9.40 25.36 -5.57
CA VAL A 702 -10.23 24.85 -4.47
C VAL A 702 -10.40 23.34 -4.58
N ASN A 703 -10.25 22.65 -3.46
CA ASN A 703 -10.71 21.26 -3.30
C ASN A 703 -11.92 21.27 -2.36
N VAL A 704 -13.01 20.62 -2.77
CA VAL A 704 -14.23 20.39 -1.98
C VAL A 704 -14.50 18.88 -1.89
N ILE A 705 -15.32 18.49 -0.92
CA ILE A 705 -15.77 17.11 -0.72
C ILE A 705 -17.30 17.14 -0.75
N ASN A 706 -17.94 16.07 -1.24
CA ASN A 706 -19.40 15.98 -1.24
C ASN A 706 -19.94 16.05 0.22
N PRO A 707 -20.95 16.87 0.53
CA PRO A 707 -21.62 16.91 1.83
C PRO A 707 -22.05 15.57 2.43
N ASP A 708 -22.41 14.59 1.59
CA ASP A 708 -22.82 13.25 2.03
C ASP A 708 -21.69 12.20 1.95
N PHE A 709 -20.44 12.63 1.70
CA PHE A 709 -19.27 11.76 1.48
C PHE A 709 -19.00 10.76 2.60
N GLU A 710 -19.04 9.48 2.24
CA GLU A 710 -18.74 8.34 3.11
C GLU A 710 -17.38 7.71 2.79
N GLN A 711 -16.77 7.09 3.80
CA GLN A 711 -15.52 6.34 3.66
C GLN A 711 -15.65 5.15 2.69
N PRO A 712 -14.53 4.68 2.10
CA PRO A 712 -14.52 3.53 1.20
C PRO A 712 -15.23 2.32 1.83
N SER A 713 -16.16 1.70 1.11
CA SER A 713 -16.79 0.46 1.58
C SER A 713 -17.24 -0.44 0.45
N VAL A 714 -17.11 -1.75 0.70
CA VAL A 714 -17.37 -2.80 -0.29
C VAL A 714 -18.10 -3.98 0.37
N TRP A 715 -19.06 -4.55 -0.34
CA TRP A 715 -19.60 -5.87 -0.02
C TRP A 715 -18.61 -6.94 -0.49
N LYS A 716 -18.33 -7.95 0.33
CA LYS A 716 -17.51 -9.11 -0.05
C LYS A 716 -18.28 -10.41 0.20
N ALA A 717 -18.16 -11.35 -0.73
CA ALA A 717 -18.69 -12.71 -0.62
C ALA A 717 -17.61 -13.70 -1.04
N ASN A 718 -17.50 -14.84 -0.38
CA ASN A 718 -16.66 -15.94 -0.88
C ASN A 718 -17.29 -17.31 -0.65
N LEU A 719 -16.85 -18.26 -1.48
CA LEU A 719 -17.18 -19.67 -1.36
C LEU A 719 -15.95 -20.48 -1.80
N ALA A 720 -15.45 -21.34 -0.91
CA ALA A 720 -14.27 -22.16 -1.14
C ALA A 720 -14.48 -23.61 -0.74
N PHE A 721 -14.06 -24.52 -1.60
CA PHE A 721 -14.06 -25.96 -1.37
C PHE A 721 -12.61 -26.45 -1.32
N GLU A 722 -12.31 -27.29 -0.33
CA GLU A 722 -10.98 -27.89 -0.12
C GLU A 722 -11.15 -29.39 0.19
N HIS A 723 -10.30 -30.23 -0.40
CA HIS A 723 -10.38 -31.70 -0.30
C HIS A 723 -8.98 -32.32 -0.40
N GLU A 724 -8.64 -33.23 0.53
CA GLU A 724 -7.43 -34.05 0.43
C GLU A 724 -7.60 -35.15 -0.63
N LEU A 725 -6.74 -35.12 -1.64
CA LEU A 725 -6.69 -36.07 -2.75
C LEU A 725 -6.11 -37.41 -2.29
N PRO A 726 -6.43 -38.54 -2.95
CA PRO A 726 -6.01 -39.89 -2.54
C PRO A 726 -4.51 -40.21 -2.73
N TRP A 727 -3.65 -39.19 -2.89
CA TRP A 727 -2.21 -39.36 -3.08
C TRP A 727 -1.39 -38.34 -2.28
N TYR A 728 -0.35 -38.84 -1.61
CA TYR A 728 0.76 -38.07 -1.01
C TYR A 728 0.39 -36.86 -0.12
N GLY A 729 -0.81 -36.82 0.47
CA GLY A 729 -1.29 -35.71 1.30
C GLY A 729 -1.53 -34.40 0.52
N VAL A 730 -1.75 -34.48 -0.80
CA VAL A 730 -2.01 -33.28 -1.63
C VAL A 730 -3.45 -32.82 -1.43
N VAL A 731 -3.64 -31.57 -1.02
CA VAL A 731 -4.95 -30.92 -0.94
C VAL A 731 -5.24 -30.17 -2.23
N GLY A 732 -6.41 -30.41 -2.81
CA GLY A 732 -6.98 -29.61 -3.89
C GLY A 732 -7.92 -28.54 -3.35
N SER A 733 -7.90 -27.36 -3.95
CA SER A 733 -8.73 -26.22 -3.57
C SER A 733 -9.34 -25.49 -4.76
N ALA A 734 -10.55 -24.97 -4.57
CA ALA A 734 -11.22 -24.06 -5.49
C ALA A 734 -11.97 -22.99 -4.71
N GLU A 735 -11.78 -21.71 -5.04
CA GLU A 735 -12.39 -20.58 -4.34
C GLU A 735 -12.85 -19.48 -5.30
N LEU A 736 -14.09 -19.02 -5.10
CA LEU A 736 -14.64 -17.80 -5.69
C LEU A 736 -14.69 -16.71 -4.62
N LEU A 737 -14.08 -15.56 -4.88
CA LEU A 737 -14.16 -14.34 -4.08
C LEU A 737 -14.74 -13.20 -4.94
N VAL A 738 -15.83 -12.60 -4.49
CA VAL A 738 -16.49 -11.46 -5.16
C VAL A 738 -16.47 -10.25 -4.24
N THR A 739 -16.16 -9.08 -4.77
CA THR A 739 -16.23 -7.80 -4.09
C THR A 739 -17.07 -6.83 -4.93
N LYS A 740 -18.10 -6.22 -4.35
CA LYS A 740 -18.93 -5.19 -5.00
C LYS A 740 -18.75 -3.86 -4.29
N VAL A 741 -18.51 -2.79 -5.04
CA VAL A 741 -18.43 -1.44 -4.47
C VAL A 741 -19.77 -1.05 -3.84
N LYS A 742 -19.73 -0.44 -2.65
CA LYS A 742 -20.84 0.38 -2.12
C LYS A 742 -20.45 1.86 -2.20
N ASN A 743 -19.27 2.19 -1.66
CA ASN A 743 -18.66 3.52 -1.77
C ASN A 743 -17.22 3.35 -2.26
N ALA A 744 -16.90 3.78 -3.48
CA ALA A 744 -15.54 4.10 -3.91
C ALA A 744 -15.36 5.63 -3.99
N LEU A 745 -14.14 6.08 -4.28
CA LEU A 745 -13.75 7.50 -4.33
C LEU A 745 -13.37 7.88 -5.77
N PHE A 746 -13.76 9.08 -6.20
CA PHE A 746 -13.25 9.68 -7.43
C PHE A 746 -13.27 11.21 -7.36
N TYR A 747 -12.54 11.87 -8.26
CA TYR A 747 -12.51 13.34 -8.37
C TYR A 747 -13.29 13.82 -9.61
N ARG A 748 -13.93 14.98 -9.51
CA ARG A 748 -14.60 15.71 -10.61
C ARG A 748 -14.17 17.17 -10.62
N ASN A 749 -13.90 17.76 -11.77
CA ASN A 749 -13.57 19.17 -11.92
C ASN A 749 -14.83 19.99 -12.23
N LEU A 750 -15.31 20.78 -11.26
CA LEU A 750 -16.51 21.60 -11.39
C LEU A 750 -16.30 22.83 -12.29
N ASN A 751 -15.05 23.25 -12.54
CA ASN A 751 -14.71 24.45 -13.32
C ASN A 751 -14.17 24.13 -14.72
N LEU A 752 -14.86 23.24 -15.45
CA LEU A 752 -14.67 23.01 -16.89
C LEU A 752 -15.42 24.05 -17.74
N GLY A 753 -16.56 24.56 -17.23
CA GLY A 753 -17.55 25.28 -18.04
C GLY A 753 -18.51 24.33 -18.74
N THR A 754 -19.48 24.86 -19.50
CA THR A 754 -20.34 24.05 -20.36
C THR A 754 -19.62 23.63 -21.64
N PRO A 755 -19.87 22.41 -22.16
CA PRO A 755 -19.44 22.01 -23.50
C PRO A 755 -19.91 23.01 -24.56
N GLN A 756 -19.14 23.13 -25.64
CA GLN A 756 -19.32 24.11 -26.71
C GLN A 756 -19.61 23.47 -28.08
N ALA A 757 -19.26 22.20 -28.25
CA ALA A 757 -19.61 21.33 -29.37
C ALA A 757 -19.47 19.85 -28.93
N GLU A 758 -19.98 18.95 -29.74
CA GLU A 758 -19.68 17.51 -29.69
C GLU A 758 -18.59 17.19 -30.73
N GLY A 759 -17.70 16.25 -30.45
CA GLY A 759 -16.69 15.75 -31.38
C GLY A 759 -17.23 14.74 -32.39
N PRO A 760 -16.58 14.51 -33.54
CA PRO A 760 -16.99 13.50 -34.52
C PRO A 760 -17.05 12.05 -34.00
N ASP A 761 -16.47 11.78 -32.83
CA ASP A 761 -16.55 10.50 -32.10
C ASP A 761 -17.56 10.48 -30.94
N GLY A 762 -18.27 11.59 -30.70
CA GLY A 762 -19.32 11.74 -29.68
C GLY A 762 -18.92 12.38 -28.36
N ARG A 763 -17.67 12.85 -28.20
CA ARG A 763 -17.17 13.43 -26.92
C ARG A 763 -17.56 14.91 -26.74
N ASP A 764 -17.69 15.36 -25.49
CA ASP A 764 -17.85 16.78 -25.15
C ASP A 764 -16.59 17.59 -25.46
N LEU A 765 -16.74 18.75 -26.14
CA LEU A 765 -15.65 19.67 -26.46
C LEU A 765 -15.81 21.02 -25.75
N PHE A 766 -14.90 21.32 -24.82
CA PHE A 766 -14.85 22.57 -24.02
C PHE A 766 -14.03 23.70 -24.69
N TRP A 767 -13.47 23.46 -25.87
CA TRP A 767 -12.84 24.48 -26.72
C TRP A 767 -13.84 25.56 -27.16
N SER A 768 -13.38 26.80 -27.38
CA SER A 768 -14.24 27.86 -27.90
C SER A 768 -14.90 27.49 -29.25
N GLN A 769 -16.16 27.90 -29.46
CA GLN A 769 -16.87 27.68 -30.74
C GLN A 769 -16.09 28.18 -31.96
N ALA A 770 -15.30 29.25 -31.81
CA ALA A 770 -14.48 29.82 -32.88
C ALA A 770 -13.25 28.96 -33.25
N ALA A 771 -12.84 28.03 -32.38
CA ALA A 771 -11.87 26.98 -32.70
C ALA A 771 -12.56 25.79 -33.38
N ASN A 772 -13.66 25.29 -32.80
CA ASN A 772 -14.39 24.11 -33.28
C ASN A 772 -15.03 24.30 -34.67
N LEU A 773 -15.66 25.45 -34.93
CA LEU A 773 -16.52 25.66 -36.11
C LEU A 773 -15.82 26.28 -37.33
N ARG A 774 -14.50 26.52 -37.29
CA ARG A 774 -13.79 27.31 -38.31
C ARG A 774 -12.61 26.59 -38.98
N ASN A 775 -12.57 25.25 -38.90
CA ASN A 775 -11.49 24.43 -39.43
C ASN A 775 -10.08 24.84 -38.91
N ARG A 776 -9.97 25.32 -37.66
CA ARG A 776 -8.71 25.88 -37.12
C ARG A 776 -8.00 24.91 -36.17
N PRO A 777 -6.68 25.02 -36.00
CA PRO A 777 -5.97 24.32 -34.94
C PRO A 777 -6.49 24.70 -33.55
N TRP A 778 -6.68 23.70 -32.70
CA TRP A 778 -6.90 23.92 -31.27
C TRP A 778 -5.65 24.52 -30.63
N SER A 779 -5.86 25.35 -29.61
CA SER A 779 -4.79 26.15 -28.99
C SER A 779 -5.16 26.50 -27.55
N SER A 780 -4.23 26.24 -26.61
CA SER A 780 -4.48 26.23 -25.16
C SER A 780 -5.15 27.49 -24.60
N GLY A 781 -4.96 28.66 -25.19
CA GLY A 781 -5.66 29.89 -24.82
C GLY A 781 -7.19 29.87 -25.04
N ASN A 782 -7.75 28.80 -25.61
CA ASN A 782 -9.18 28.62 -25.91
C ASN A 782 -9.83 27.41 -25.21
N ASN A 783 -9.12 26.71 -24.32
CA ASN A 783 -9.68 25.57 -23.57
C ASN A 783 -10.53 26.02 -22.36
N ARG A 784 -11.37 25.11 -21.85
CA ARG A 784 -12.37 25.36 -20.78
C ARG A 784 -13.11 26.69 -20.97
N PHE A 785 -13.57 26.97 -22.19
CA PHE A 785 -13.89 28.33 -22.64
C PHE A 785 -14.97 29.04 -21.80
N ALA A 786 -15.94 28.28 -21.32
CA ALA A 786 -17.11 28.73 -20.55
C ALA A 786 -16.93 28.60 -19.02
N ARG A 787 -15.71 28.40 -18.51
CA ARG A 787 -15.45 28.32 -17.06
C ARG A 787 -15.57 29.66 -16.33
N ASP A 788 -15.75 29.63 -15.02
CA ASP A 788 -15.64 30.82 -14.18
C ASP A 788 -14.16 31.25 -14.09
N ARG A 789 -13.88 32.50 -14.48
CA ARG A 789 -12.51 33.06 -14.55
C ARG A 789 -11.96 33.55 -13.21
N ARG A 790 -12.71 33.40 -12.10
CA ARG A 790 -12.22 33.63 -10.73
C ARG A 790 -11.50 32.41 -10.15
N PHE A 791 -11.68 31.25 -10.79
CA PHE A 791 -11.12 29.98 -10.37
C PHE A 791 -10.21 29.39 -11.45
N ASP A 792 -9.18 28.64 -11.05
CA ASP A 792 -8.51 27.75 -11.99
C ASP A 792 -9.15 26.36 -11.98
N GLN A 793 -8.77 25.48 -11.05
CA GLN A 793 -9.49 24.22 -10.79
C GLN A 793 -10.35 24.31 -9.54
N VAL A 794 -11.53 23.67 -9.60
CA VAL A 794 -12.40 23.43 -8.43
C VAL A 794 -12.73 21.95 -8.44
N LEU A 795 -12.11 21.18 -7.56
CA LEU A 795 -12.15 19.72 -7.59
C LEU A 795 -13.02 19.17 -6.46
N LEU A 796 -14.03 18.39 -6.82
CA LEU A 796 -14.90 17.66 -5.90
C LEU A 796 -14.38 16.24 -5.72
N LEU A 797 -14.07 15.86 -4.47
CA LEU A 797 -13.97 14.46 -4.06
C LEU A 797 -15.39 13.93 -3.79
N ASP A 798 -15.75 12.85 -4.46
CA ASP A 798 -17.12 12.31 -4.48
C ASP A 798 -17.13 10.78 -4.34
N ASN A 799 -18.31 10.20 -4.08
CA ASN A 799 -18.51 8.76 -4.01
C ASN A 799 -19.20 8.19 -5.25
N THR A 800 -18.89 6.94 -5.55
CA THR A 800 -19.57 6.12 -6.57
C THR A 800 -19.86 4.72 -6.04
N ASP A 801 -20.95 4.09 -6.48
CA ASP A 801 -21.29 2.69 -6.21
C ASP A 801 -20.78 1.73 -7.31
N LYS A 802 -20.11 2.27 -8.33
CA LYS A 802 -19.66 1.54 -9.51
C LYS A 802 -18.28 0.92 -9.32
N GLY A 803 -18.09 -0.24 -9.95
CA GLY A 803 -16.92 -1.09 -9.79
C GLY A 803 -17.25 -2.40 -9.08
N GLU A 804 -16.44 -3.43 -9.37
CA GLU A 804 -16.50 -4.76 -8.76
C GLU A 804 -15.24 -5.57 -9.07
N THR A 805 -14.94 -6.54 -8.22
CA THR A 805 -13.92 -7.57 -8.42
C THR A 805 -14.58 -8.95 -8.38
N GLN A 806 -14.17 -9.84 -9.27
CA GLN A 806 -14.45 -11.27 -9.23
C GLN A 806 -13.11 -12.02 -9.38
N GLN A 807 -12.75 -12.84 -8.39
CA GLN A 807 -11.58 -13.70 -8.40
C GLN A 807 -11.99 -15.16 -8.31
N PHE A 808 -11.55 -15.98 -9.28
CA PHE A 808 -11.67 -17.43 -9.22
C PHE A 808 -10.28 -18.05 -9.12
N THR A 809 -10.05 -18.78 -8.05
CA THR A 809 -8.76 -19.41 -7.71
C THR A 809 -8.92 -20.92 -7.69
N VAL A 810 -7.98 -21.64 -8.27
CA VAL A 810 -7.82 -23.10 -8.11
C VAL A 810 -6.38 -23.42 -7.74
N GLY A 811 -6.16 -24.38 -6.85
CA GLY A 811 -4.83 -24.69 -6.36
C GLY A 811 -4.64 -26.13 -5.88
N LEU A 812 -3.38 -26.53 -5.84
CA LEU A 812 -2.88 -27.75 -5.24
C LEU A 812 -1.82 -27.38 -4.21
N SER A 813 -1.86 -27.98 -3.03
CA SER A 813 -0.87 -27.78 -1.98
C SER A 813 -0.54 -29.09 -1.28
N LYS A 814 0.75 -29.35 -1.08
CA LYS A 814 1.25 -30.46 -0.27
C LYS A 814 2.03 -29.88 0.92
N PRO A 815 1.55 -30.00 2.16
CA PRO A 815 2.33 -29.62 3.34
C PRO A 815 3.52 -30.57 3.54
N PHE A 816 4.39 -30.25 4.50
CA PHE A 816 5.34 -31.23 5.02
C PHE A 816 4.59 -32.43 5.63
N GLY A 817 5.22 -33.59 5.61
CA GLY A 817 4.71 -34.82 6.23
C GLY A 817 5.85 -35.61 6.85
N VAL A 818 5.53 -36.57 7.72
CA VAL A 818 6.51 -37.31 8.54
C VAL A 818 7.62 -37.98 7.72
N GLU A 819 7.32 -38.46 6.51
CA GLU A 819 8.26 -39.09 5.58
C GLU A 819 8.67 -38.17 4.41
N SER A 820 8.42 -36.86 4.50
CA SER A 820 8.48 -35.94 3.35
C SER A 820 9.28 -34.67 3.62
N ASP A 821 10.53 -34.67 3.16
CA ASP A 821 11.46 -33.54 3.01
C ASP A 821 10.93 -32.37 2.14
N TRP A 822 9.76 -32.52 1.51
CA TRP A 822 9.17 -31.58 0.55
C TRP A 822 7.82 -31.03 1.02
N SER A 823 7.66 -29.71 0.94
CA SER A 823 6.40 -28.98 0.92
C SER A 823 6.31 -28.12 -0.35
N TRP A 824 5.12 -27.95 -0.93
CA TRP A 824 4.91 -27.10 -2.11
C TRP A 824 3.47 -26.63 -2.29
N SER A 825 3.28 -25.55 -3.04
CA SER A 825 1.97 -25.12 -3.54
C SER A 825 2.04 -24.66 -4.99
N LEU A 826 0.92 -24.77 -5.70
CA LEU A 826 0.72 -24.22 -7.04
C LEU A 826 -0.74 -23.80 -7.21
N ALA A 827 -0.99 -22.54 -7.52
CA ALA A 827 -2.34 -22.02 -7.71
C ALA A 827 -2.45 -21.07 -8.91
N TYR A 828 -3.56 -21.17 -9.64
CA TYR A 828 -3.98 -20.22 -10.66
C TYR A 828 -5.11 -19.33 -10.14
N THR A 829 -5.06 -18.04 -10.45
CA THR A 829 -6.14 -17.09 -10.18
C THR A 829 -6.48 -16.30 -11.45
N TYR A 830 -7.76 -16.35 -11.81
CA TYR A 830 -8.39 -15.40 -12.72
C TYR A 830 -8.99 -14.25 -11.92
N THR A 831 -8.74 -13.00 -12.34
CA THR A 831 -9.28 -11.77 -11.75
C THR A 831 -9.88 -10.90 -12.84
N HIS A 832 -11.17 -10.60 -12.71
CA HIS A 832 -11.81 -9.46 -13.37
C HIS A 832 -12.02 -8.37 -12.30
N ALA A 833 -11.59 -7.14 -12.54
CA ALA A 833 -11.74 -6.04 -11.59
C ALA A 833 -12.00 -4.72 -12.33
N THR A 834 -12.93 -3.92 -11.80
CA THR A 834 -13.37 -2.65 -12.40
C THR A 834 -13.43 -1.52 -11.39
N GLU A 835 -13.06 -0.31 -11.84
CA GLU A 835 -13.02 0.92 -11.02
C GLU A 835 -13.43 2.14 -11.85
N VAL A 836 -13.89 3.21 -11.20
CA VAL A 836 -14.16 4.53 -11.85
C VAL A 836 -12.94 5.44 -11.82
N SER A 837 -12.07 5.31 -10.80
CA SER A 837 -10.82 6.05 -10.71
C SER A 837 -9.78 5.26 -9.92
N GLY A 838 -8.58 5.14 -10.50
CA GLY A 838 -7.47 4.43 -9.85
C GLY A 838 -6.75 5.23 -8.75
N LEU A 839 -6.99 6.54 -8.59
CA LEU A 839 -6.43 7.38 -7.52
C LEU A 839 -4.92 7.19 -7.26
N THR A 840 -4.09 7.32 -8.30
CA THR A 840 -2.63 7.09 -8.19
C THR A 840 -1.88 8.15 -7.39
N SER A 841 -2.40 9.37 -7.31
CA SER A 841 -1.68 10.51 -6.72
C SER A 841 -2.33 11.03 -5.44
N SER A 842 -1.52 11.70 -4.63
CA SER A 842 -1.91 12.25 -3.33
C SER A 842 -2.58 13.62 -3.45
N THR A 843 -2.28 14.40 -4.49
CA THR A 843 -2.95 15.70 -4.75
C THR A 843 -4.20 15.51 -5.60
N ALA A 844 -5.28 16.23 -5.28
CA ALA A 844 -6.56 16.14 -6.00
C ALA A 844 -6.42 16.43 -7.51
N THR A 845 -5.66 17.47 -7.88
CA THR A 845 -5.35 17.82 -9.28
C THR A 845 -4.77 16.64 -10.03
N SER A 846 -3.75 15.98 -9.48
CA SER A 846 -3.15 14.80 -10.10
C SER A 846 -4.06 13.57 -10.07
N GLY A 847 -4.89 13.41 -9.04
CA GLY A 847 -5.90 12.35 -8.96
C GLY A 847 -6.94 12.41 -10.08
N TRP A 848 -7.39 13.61 -10.45
CA TRP A 848 -8.26 13.84 -11.62
C TRP A 848 -7.48 13.73 -12.94
N ASN A 849 -6.35 14.44 -13.05
CA ASN A 849 -5.50 14.52 -14.24
C ASN A 849 -4.94 13.17 -14.76
N TYR A 850 -4.89 12.13 -13.92
CA TYR A 850 -4.36 10.81 -14.25
C TYR A 850 -5.44 9.70 -14.34
N ASN A 851 -6.71 10.10 -14.38
CA ASN A 851 -7.78 9.22 -14.85
C ASN A 851 -7.90 9.33 -16.37
N TYR A 852 -8.20 8.22 -17.05
CA TYR A 852 -8.28 8.15 -18.52
C TYR A 852 -9.72 7.99 -18.92
N LEU A 853 -10.32 9.03 -19.48
CA LEU A 853 -11.76 9.13 -19.72
C LEU A 853 -12.02 9.47 -21.18
N PHE A 854 -13.21 9.13 -21.65
CA PHE A 854 -13.75 9.60 -22.91
C PHE A 854 -14.30 11.02 -22.75
N ASP A 855 -15.15 11.21 -21.73
CA ASP A 855 -15.71 12.51 -21.35
C ASP A 855 -15.22 12.97 -19.96
N ALA A 856 -14.90 14.25 -19.85
CA ALA A 856 -14.39 14.82 -18.61
C ALA A 856 -15.45 14.78 -17.50
N ASN A 857 -15.10 14.20 -16.34
CA ASN A 857 -15.98 13.92 -15.20
C ASN A 857 -17.07 12.85 -15.42
N GLU A 858 -16.94 11.98 -16.43
CA GLU A 858 -17.78 10.78 -16.51
C GLU A 858 -17.58 9.89 -15.26
N GLU A 859 -18.60 9.08 -14.97
CA GLU A 859 -18.63 8.18 -13.82
C GLU A 859 -18.85 6.75 -14.34
N THR A 860 -17.90 6.28 -15.14
CA THR A 860 -17.95 5.00 -15.85
C THR A 860 -16.93 4.05 -15.26
N ALA A 861 -17.36 2.84 -14.90
CA ALA A 861 -16.44 1.80 -14.44
C ALA A 861 -15.74 1.13 -15.63
N SER A 862 -14.40 1.13 -15.61
CA SER A 862 -13.56 0.51 -16.63
C SER A 862 -12.71 -0.62 -16.02
N THR A 863 -11.81 -1.24 -16.79
CA THR A 863 -10.85 -2.22 -16.23
C THR A 863 -9.96 -1.54 -15.20
N SER A 864 -9.86 -2.06 -13.98
CA SER A 864 -9.00 -1.48 -12.94
C SER A 864 -7.53 -1.46 -13.39
N ARG A 865 -6.83 -0.33 -13.20
CA ARG A 865 -5.40 -0.19 -13.51
C ARG A 865 -4.50 -1.11 -12.67
N TYR A 866 -5.06 -1.68 -11.61
CA TYR A 866 -4.41 -2.63 -10.71
C TYR A 866 -4.76 -4.09 -11.02
N GLN A 867 -5.61 -4.38 -12.03
CA GLN A 867 -6.03 -5.74 -12.36
C GLN A 867 -4.90 -6.55 -13.01
N ILE A 868 -4.21 -7.39 -12.23
CA ILE A 868 -3.49 -8.56 -12.75
C ILE A 868 -4.54 -9.62 -13.10
N LYS A 869 -4.83 -9.81 -14.40
CA LYS A 869 -5.97 -10.62 -14.87
C LYS A 869 -5.77 -12.11 -14.62
N ASP A 870 -4.65 -12.63 -15.06
CA ASP A 870 -4.29 -14.04 -15.01
C ASP A 870 -2.99 -14.15 -14.22
N ARG A 871 -2.95 -15.03 -13.22
CA ARG A 871 -1.79 -15.26 -12.36
C ARG A 871 -1.65 -16.73 -12.02
N ILE A 872 -0.42 -17.22 -12.03
CA ILE A 872 0.02 -18.51 -11.49
C ILE A 872 1.08 -18.19 -10.44
N ILE A 873 0.86 -18.62 -9.20
CA ILE A 873 1.84 -18.57 -8.11
C ILE A 873 2.21 -20.00 -7.76
N GLY A 874 3.49 -20.25 -7.50
CA GLY A 874 3.96 -21.53 -6.98
C GLY A 874 5.02 -21.33 -5.90
N THR A 875 4.98 -22.16 -4.87
CA THR A 875 6.02 -22.24 -3.83
C THR A 875 6.56 -23.65 -3.73
N LEU A 876 7.83 -23.75 -3.37
CA LEU A 876 8.51 -25.00 -3.09
C LEU A 876 9.45 -24.77 -1.90
N ASP A 877 9.40 -25.66 -0.93
CA ASP A 877 10.24 -25.66 0.26
C ASP A 877 10.74 -27.09 0.47
N TRP A 878 12.02 -27.30 0.17
CA TRP A 878 12.69 -28.59 0.32
C TRP A 878 13.82 -28.46 1.32
N LYS A 879 13.95 -29.45 2.21
CA LYS A 879 14.97 -29.51 3.25
C LYS A 879 15.56 -30.91 3.35
N HIS A 880 16.87 -31.01 3.59
CA HIS A 880 17.54 -32.30 3.77
C HIS A 880 18.81 -32.16 4.62
N LYS A 881 19.16 -33.20 5.39
CA LYS A 881 20.33 -33.20 6.27
C LYS A 881 21.52 -33.94 5.64
N PHE A 882 22.26 -33.26 4.76
CA PHE A 882 23.51 -33.83 4.19
C PHE A 882 24.66 -33.91 5.20
N PHE A 883 24.64 -33.08 6.26
CA PHE A 883 25.77 -32.89 7.17
C PHE A 883 25.34 -33.10 8.62
N GLY A 884 25.16 -34.37 9.04
CA GLY A 884 24.74 -34.69 10.40
C GLY A 884 23.35 -34.14 10.72
N ASP A 885 23.24 -33.26 11.72
CA ASP A 885 21.97 -32.63 12.11
C ASP A 885 21.71 -31.25 11.47
N TYR A 886 22.61 -30.78 10.61
CA TYR A 886 22.51 -29.46 9.98
C TYR A 886 21.70 -29.50 8.68
N GLU A 887 20.63 -28.70 8.63
CA GLU A 887 19.70 -28.64 7.50
C GLU A 887 20.28 -27.87 6.31
N THR A 888 20.20 -28.47 5.13
CA THR A 888 20.35 -27.82 3.82
C THR A 888 18.96 -27.56 3.26
N ARG A 889 18.66 -26.35 2.81
CA ARG A 889 17.31 -25.96 2.38
C ARG A 889 17.30 -25.26 1.03
N ILE A 890 16.28 -25.53 0.22
CA ILE A 890 16.01 -24.85 -1.05
C ILE A 890 14.56 -24.36 -1.05
N GLY A 891 14.39 -23.05 -0.98
CA GLY A 891 13.12 -22.37 -1.19
C GLY A 891 13.02 -21.83 -2.62
N LEU A 892 11.86 -21.94 -3.25
CA LEU A 892 11.58 -21.36 -4.57
C LEU A 892 10.20 -20.70 -4.58
N VAL A 893 10.11 -19.52 -5.18
CA VAL A 893 8.85 -18.82 -5.52
C VAL A 893 8.81 -18.60 -7.03
N TYR A 894 7.75 -19.08 -7.69
CA TYR A 894 7.47 -18.82 -9.10
C TYR A 894 6.23 -17.94 -9.25
N GLU A 895 6.34 -16.81 -9.95
CA GLU A 895 5.19 -16.02 -10.40
C GLU A 895 5.19 -15.95 -11.93
N GLY A 896 4.17 -16.55 -12.55
CA GLY A 896 3.80 -16.32 -13.94
C GLY A 896 2.52 -15.50 -14.00
N ARG A 897 2.52 -14.32 -14.64
CA ARG A 897 1.32 -13.47 -14.67
C ARG A 897 1.17 -12.62 -15.93
N SER A 898 -0.08 -12.29 -16.21
CA SER A 898 -0.44 -11.22 -17.14
C SER A 898 0.16 -9.86 -16.73
N GLY A 899 0.53 -9.05 -17.73
CA GLY A 899 1.04 -7.70 -17.50
C GLY A 899 -0.05 -6.74 -16.99
N ARG A 900 0.38 -5.54 -16.58
CA ARG A 900 -0.51 -4.46 -16.13
C ARG A 900 -1.42 -3.99 -17.29
N PRO A 901 -2.66 -3.57 -17.00
CA PRO A 901 -3.50 -2.85 -17.97
C PRO A 901 -2.90 -1.49 -18.34
N PHE A 902 -3.19 -0.99 -19.55
CA PHE A 902 -2.85 0.37 -19.95
C PHE A 902 -3.91 0.98 -20.87
N SER A 903 -4.02 2.30 -20.89
CA SER A 903 -4.96 3.05 -21.72
C SER A 903 -4.32 3.54 -23.02
N TYR A 904 -4.99 3.41 -24.16
CA TYR A 904 -4.58 4.06 -25.41
C TYR A 904 -5.14 5.49 -25.43
N VAL A 905 -4.28 6.49 -25.60
CA VAL A 905 -4.63 7.91 -25.45
C VAL A 905 -4.08 8.76 -26.59
N TYR A 906 -4.61 9.98 -26.75
CA TYR A 906 -3.92 11.01 -27.53
C TYR A 906 -2.69 11.55 -26.79
N SER A 907 -1.82 12.26 -27.49
CA SER A 907 -0.64 12.92 -26.88
C SER A 907 -0.91 14.36 -26.42
N ASN A 908 -1.98 15.00 -26.93
CA ASN A 908 -2.40 16.35 -26.57
C ASN A 908 -3.71 16.38 -25.75
N ASP A 909 -4.18 17.60 -25.49
CA ASP A 909 -5.53 17.96 -25.01
C ASP A 909 -6.47 17.92 -26.23
N VAL A 910 -7.50 17.06 -26.21
CA VAL A 910 -8.46 16.86 -27.31
C VAL A 910 -9.85 17.36 -26.91
N ASN A 911 -10.33 17.03 -25.72
CA ASN A 911 -11.64 17.50 -25.24
C ASN A 911 -11.65 19.00 -24.87
N GLY A 912 -10.51 19.65 -24.64
CA GLY A 912 -10.42 21.05 -24.19
C GLY A 912 -10.57 21.24 -22.68
N ASP A 913 -10.34 20.20 -21.86
CA ASP A 913 -10.43 20.24 -20.40
C ASP A 913 -9.18 20.85 -19.71
N ASN A 914 -8.16 21.24 -20.48
CA ASN A 914 -6.85 21.73 -20.04
C ASN A 914 -5.92 20.65 -19.44
N ARG A 915 -6.12 19.38 -19.79
CA ARG A 915 -5.20 18.27 -19.55
C ARG A 915 -4.85 17.59 -20.88
N SER A 916 -3.63 17.06 -20.97
CA SER A 916 -3.11 16.44 -22.19
C SER A 916 -2.63 15.01 -21.98
N GLY A 917 -3.05 14.09 -22.85
CA GLY A 917 -2.77 12.67 -22.69
C GLY A 917 -3.48 12.02 -21.50
N ASN A 918 -4.72 12.45 -21.26
CA ASN A 918 -5.77 11.75 -20.51
C ASN A 918 -6.91 11.27 -21.43
N ASP A 919 -7.19 12.00 -22.53
CA ASP A 919 -8.19 11.65 -23.55
C ASP A 919 -8.00 10.25 -24.14
N LEU A 920 -9.02 9.39 -24.03
CA LEU A 920 -9.04 8.07 -24.69
C LEU A 920 -9.04 8.18 -26.22
N PHE A 921 -8.30 7.28 -26.87
CA PHE A 921 -8.02 7.30 -28.30
C PHE A 921 -9.15 6.69 -29.16
N TYR A 922 -9.68 7.45 -30.12
CA TYR A 922 -10.56 6.95 -31.18
C TYR A 922 -9.78 6.15 -32.22
N VAL A 923 -10.17 4.89 -32.43
CA VAL A 923 -9.59 4.02 -33.46
C VAL A 923 -10.39 4.18 -34.75
N PRO A 924 -9.80 4.75 -35.83
CA PRO A 924 -10.52 4.94 -37.09
C PRO A 924 -11.00 3.62 -37.70
N SER A 925 -12.22 3.63 -38.24
CA SER A 925 -12.85 2.49 -38.91
C SER A 925 -12.18 2.10 -40.24
N GLY A 926 -11.49 3.05 -40.88
CA GLY A 926 -10.71 2.83 -42.09
C GLY A 926 -10.18 4.14 -42.70
N PRO A 927 -9.48 4.06 -43.86
CA PRO A 927 -8.98 5.24 -44.57
C PRO A 927 -10.08 6.26 -44.86
N GLY A 928 -9.75 7.54 -44.67
CA GLY A 928 -10.70 8.64 -44.83
C GLY A 928 -11.79 8.78 -43.76
N ASP A 929 -11.83 7.96 -42.71
CA ASP A 929 -12.69 8.19 -41.54
C ASP A 929 -12.25 9.46 -40.78
N VAL A 930 -10.96 9.50 -40.42
CA VAL A 930 -10.22 10.71 -40.00
C VAL A 930 -9.32 11.21 -41.14
N LEU A 931 -8.71 12.38 -40.97
CA LEU A 931 -7.79 13.00 -41.94
C LEU A 931 -6.36 13.03 -41.38
N PHE A 932 -5.34 12.81 -42.23
CA PHE A 932 -3.92 12.85 -41.84
C PHE A 932 -3.19 13.97 -42.58
N GLY A 933 -2.42 14.80 -41.88
CA GLY A 933 -1.71 15.92 -42.49
C GLY A 933 -1.45 17.07 -41.53
N SER A 934 -1.56 18.32 -42.02
CA SER A 934 -1.41 19.54 -41.21
C SER A 934 -2.57 20.52 -41.40
N LEU A 935 -2.89 21.27 -40.35
CA LEU A 935 -3.95 22.27 -40.32
C LEU A 935 -3.35 23.65 -40.02
N SER A 936 -3.57 24.65 -40.89
CA SER A 936 -2.96 25.98 -40.73
C SER A 936 -3.81 26.90 -39.84
N PRO A 937 -3.23 27.90 -39.15
CA PRO A 937 -3.99 28.91 -38.42
C PRO A 937 -5.00 29.72 -39.26
N ALA A 938 -4.86 29.68 -40.59
CA ALA A 938 -5.76 30.29 -41.56
C ALA A 938 -6.93 29.38 -41.99
N GLY A 939 -7.03 28.16 -41.46
CA GLY A 939 -8.13 27.23 -41.71
C GLY A 939 -7.93 26.27 -42.90
N GLN A 940 -6.70 26.11 -43.38
CA GLN A 940 -6.37 25.28 -44.54
C GLN A 940 -5.78 23.93 -44.11
N PHE A 941 -6.32 22.83 -44.63
CA PHE A 941 -5.77 21.49 -44.46
C PHE A 941 -4.84 21.11 -45.61
N THR A 942 -3.70 20.50 -45.30
CA THR A 942 -2.76 19.90 -46.26
C THR A 942 -2.54 18.44 -45.89
N ALA A 943 -2.93 17.51 -46.75
CA ALA A 943 -2.87 16.08 -46.48
C ALA A 943 -1.42 15.52 -46.50
N ASP A 944 -1.16 14.51 -45.66
CA ASP A 944 0.04 13.66 -45.70
C ASP A 944 -0.37 12.19 -45.90
N PRO A 945 -0.44 11.69 -47.15
CA PRO A 945 -0.74 10.29 -47.44
C PRO A 945 0.32 9.31 -46.92
N ALA A 946 1.56 9.76 -46.69
CA ALA A 946 2.59 8.93 -46.08
C ALA A 946 2.34 8.77 -44.57
N MET A 947 1.79 9.78 -43.89
CA MET A 947 1.31 9.68 -42.51
C MET A 947 0.11 8.75 -42.39
N GLU A 948 -0.88 8.88 -43.28
CA GLU A 948 -2.02 7.95 -43.33
C GLU A 948 -1.54 6.51 -43.50
N LYS A 949 -0.62 6.25 -44.45
CA LYS A 949 -0.04 4.92 -44.62
C LYS A 949 0.69 4.43 -43.37
N ARG A 950 1.58 5.24 -42.77
CA ARG A 950 2.29 4.87 -41.52
C ARG A 950 1.31 4.52 -40.39
N PHE A 951 0.20 5.26 -40.27
CA PHE A 951 -0.81 4.99 -39.26
C PHE A 951 -1.53 3.65 -39.49
N PHE A 952 -2.01 3.38 -40.71
CA PHE A 952 -2.71 2.13 -40.99
C PHE A 952 -1.78 0.91 -41.05
N ASP A 953 -0.51 1.08 -41.46
CA ASP A 953 0.54 0.06 -41.31
C ASP A 953 0.73 -0.31 -39.83
N TRP A 954 0.80 0.71 -38.94
CA TRP A 954 0.89 0.50 -37.50
C TRP A 954 -0.38 -0.17 -36.94
N LEU A 955 -1.58 0.32 -37.28
CA LEU A 955 -2.84 -0.21 -36.77
C LEU A 955 -3.04 -1.68 -37.18
N ALA A 956 -2.64 -2.05 -38.40
CA ALA A 956 -2.65 -3.45 -38.86
C ALA A 956 -1.70 -4.35 -38.05
N SER A 957 -0.62 -3.80 -37.47
CA SER A 957 0.29 -4.52 -36.57
C SER A 957 -0.18 -4.61 -35.11
N ASN A 958 -1.29 -3.92 -34.74
CA ASN A 958 -1.90 -3.93 -33.40
C ASN A 958 -3.38 -4.39 -33.50
N PRO A 959 -3.64 -5.64 -33.91
CA PRO A 959 -4.99 -6.12 -34.23
C PRO A 959 -5.93 -6.14 -33.03
N GLU A 960 -5.42 -6.08 -31.79
CA GLU A 960 -6.22 -5.96 -30.58
C GLU A 960 -6.94 -4.60 -30.46
N LEU A 961 -6.57 -3.60 -31.27
CA LEU A 961 -7.32 -2.35 -31.44
C LEU A 961 -8.49 -2.48 -32.44
N GLY A 962 -8.46 -3.46 -33.35
CA GLY A 962 -9.46 -3.60 -34.42
C GLY A 962 -10.90 -3.76 -33.94
N ARG A 963 -11.11 -4.31 -32.74
CA ARG A 963 -12.43 -4.39 -32.06
C ARG A 963 -13.00 -3.02 -31.65
N TYR A 964 -12.20 -1.97 -31.66
CA TYR A 964 -12.58 -0.58 -31.38
C TYR A 964 -12.68 0.27 -32.64
N ALA A 965 -12.52 -0.29 -33.85
CA ALA A 965 -12.71 0.41 -35.11
C ALA A 965 -14.06 1.16 -35.14
N GLY A 966 -14.00 2.48 -35.40
CA GLY A 966 -15.17 3.38 -35.39
C GLY A 966 -15.58 3.89 -34.00
N ARG A 967 -14.75 3.73 -32.96
CA ARG A 967 -15.03 4.18 -31.57
C ARG A 967 -13.74 4.37 -30.75
N SER A 968 -13.88 4.93 -29.56
CA SER A 968 -12.78 5.03 -28.59
C SER A 968 -12.42 3.69 -27.96
N ALA A 969 -11.12 3.44 -27.82
CA ALA A 969 -10.60 2.34 -27.02
C ALA A 969 -10.86 2.64 -25.53
N PRO A 970 -11.56 1.77 -24.77
CA PRO A 970 -11.86 2.02 -23.36
C PRO A 970 -10.61 2.17 -22.49
N GLN A 971 -10.78 2.85 -21.35
CA GLN A 971 -9.77 2.90 -20.30
C GLN A 971 -9.27 1.49 -19.94
N ASN A 972 -7.95 1.36 -19.88
CA ASN A 972 -7.23 0.15 -19.50
C ASN A 972 -7.53 -1.09 -20.38
N ALA A 973 -7.96 -0.88 -21.64
CA ALA A 973 -8.23 -1.93 -22.63
C ALA A 973 -6.96 -2.62 -23.18
N GLY A 974 -5.80 -1.96 -23.13
CA GLY A 974 -4.50 -2.53 -23.48
C GLY A 974 -3.92 -3.32 -22.32
N ARG A 975 -2.97 -4.23 -22.58
CA ARG A 975 -2.24 -4.96 -21.54
C ARG A 975 -0.78 -5.20 -21.89
N ALA A 976 0.10 -4.96 -20.93
CA ALA A 976 1.52 -5.26 -21.05
C ALA A 976 1.78 -6.78 -21.17
N ARG A 977 3.01 -7.15 -21.56
CA ARG A 977 3.41 -8.54 -21.84
C ARG A 977 3.27 -9.44 -20.60
N TRP A 978 3.10 -10.75 -20.84
CA TRP A 978 3.18 -11.75 -19.78
C TRP A 978 4.58 -11.77 -19.15
N VAL A 979 4.63 -11.94 -17.84
CA VAL A 979 5.84 -11.95 -17.00
C VAL A 979 5.97 -13.33 -16.38
N ASN A 980 7.17 -13.91 -16.39
CA ASN A 980 7.53 -15.10 -15.62
C ASN A 980 8.77 -14.78 -14.79
N THR A 981 8.71 -14.93 -13.47
CA THR A 981 9.86 -14.76 -12.57
C THR A 981 9.98 -15.94 -11.61
N PHE A 982 11.21 -16.32 -11.29
CA PHE A 982 11.56 -17.40 -10.36
C PHE A 982 12.57 -16.85 -9.36
N ASP A 983 12.26 -16.84 -8.08
CA ASP A 983 13.17 -16.43 -7.02
C ASP A 983 13.55 -17.65 -6.18
N VAL A 984 14.84 -17.86 -5.90
CA VAL A 984 15.33 -19.03 -5.14
C VAL A 984 16.11 -18.60 -3.90
N ARG A 985 15.87 -19.24 -2.76
CA ARG A 985 16.78 -19.28 -1.60
C ARG A 985 17.47 -20.62 -1.57
N ILE A 986 18.78 -20.64 -1.35
CA ILE A 986 19.53 -21.84 -0.94
C ILE A 986 20.18 -21.52 0.39
N SER A 987 19.89 -22.26 1.47
CA SER A 987 20.56 -22.10 2.76
C SER A 987 21.20 -23.39 3.27
N GLN A 988 22.20 -23.23 4.13
CA GLN A 988 22.95 -24.30 4.77
C GLN A 988 23.20 -23.92 6.23
N GLU A 989 22.60 -24.67 7.15
CA GLU A 989 23.03 -24.65 8.55
C GLU A 989 24.43 -25.28 8.69
N LEU A 990 25.16 -24.84 9.70
CA LEU A 990 26.51 -25.27 10.06
C LEU A 990 26.66 -25.25 11.59
N PRO A 991 27.67 -25.94 12.17
CA PRO A 991 27.97 -25.82 13.59
C PRO A 991 28.13 -24.37 14.07
N GLY A 992 27.65 -24.09 15.28
CA GLY A 992 28.05 -22.91 16.04
C GLY A 992 29.39 -23.12 16.76
N PHE A 993 29.98 -22.03 17.27
CA PHE A 993 31.21 -22.07 18.09
C PHE A 993 31.04 -22.74 19.47
N PHE A 994 29.80 -22.98 19.91
CA PHE A 994 29.45 -23.61 21.18
C PHE A 994 28.43 -24.73 20.93
N LYS A 995 28.22 -25.60 21.93
CA LYS A 995 27.17 -26.63 21.90
C LYS A 995 25.80 -25.97 21.70
N ASP A 996 24.91 -26.63 20.96
CA ASP A 996 23.52 -26.22 20.68
C ASP A 996 23.34 -24.96 19.82
N HIS A 997 24.35 -24.09 19.72
CA HIS A 997 24.39 -22.96 18.79
C HIS A 997 24.51 -23.42 17.32
N LYS A 998 24.02 -22.62 16.37
CA LYS A 998 24.14 -22.88 14.92
C LYS A 998 24.61 -21.65 14.15
N SER A 999 25.34 -21.89 13.07
CA SER A 999 25.57 -20.89 12.02
C SER A 999 24.69 -21.23 10.81
N GLU A 1000 24.39 -20.25 9.95
CA GLU A 1000 23.70 -20.44 8.68
C GLU A 1000 24.26 -19.47 7.63
N ILE A 1001 24.43 -19.96 6.40
CA ILE A 1001 24.73 -19.15 5.22
C ILE A 1001 23.63 -19.37 4.19
N TRP A 1002 23.17 -18.33 3.52
CA TRP A 1002 22.21 -18.45 2.41
C TRP A 1002 22.53 -17.55 1.22
N LEU A 1003 22.02 -17.97 0.05
CA LEU A 1003 22.03 -17.22 -1.19
C LEU A 1003 20.58 -17.02 -1.67
N ASP A 1004 20.14 -15.77 -1.74
CA ASP A 1004 18.88 -15.40 -2.39
C ASP A 1004 19.17 -14.96 -3.83
N ILE A 1005 18.69 -15.72 -4.79
CA ILE A 1005 18.84 -15.49 -6.23
C ILE A 1005 17.50 -14.99 -6.78
N GLN A 1006 17.42 -13.70 -7.03
CA GLN A 1006 16.29 -13.09 -7.72
C GLN A 1006 16.28 -13.51 -9.20
N ASN A 1007 15.09 -13.81 -9.73
CA ASN A 1007 14.87 -14.00 -11.16
C ASN A 1007 15.85 -15.01 -11.82
N VAL A 1008 16.05 -16.17 -11.20
CA VAL A 1008 17.00 -17.22 -11.64
C VAL A 1008 16.73 -17.72 -13.07
N GLY A 1009 15.50 -17.56 -13.57
CA GLY A 1009 15.18 -17.79 -14.99
C GLY A 1009 16.03 -16.93 -15.94
N ASN A 1010 16.30 -15.66 -15.58
CA ASN A 1010 17.16 -14.77 -16.35
C ASN A 1010 18.67 -15.14 -16.22
N LEU A 1011 19.08 -15.74 -15.10
CA LEU A 1011 20.44 -16.29 -14.93
C LEU A 1011 20.69 -17.50 -15.83
N ILE A 1012 19.67 -18.36 -15.99
CA ILE A 1012 19.73 -19.54 -16.88
C ILE A 1012 19.61 -19.14 -18.35
N ASN A 1013 18.74 -18.19 -18.68
CA ASN A 1013 18.55 -17.67 -20.02
C ASN A 1013 18.28 -16.16 -19.99
N LYS A 1014 19.21 -15.38 -20.56
CA LYS A 1014 19.15 -13.91 -20.61
C LYS A 1014 17.89 -13.30 -21.23
N ASP A 1015 17.07 -14.07 -21.95
CA ASP A 1015 15.85 -13.60 -22.60
C ASP A 1015 14.57 -13.93 -21.78
N TRP A 1016 14.72 -14.61 -20.65
CA TRP A 1016 13.65 -14.88 -19.67
C TRP A 1016 13.66 -13.83 -18.55
N GLY A 1017 12.58 -13.76 -17.75
CA GLY A 1017 12.54 -12.88 -16.57
C GLY A 1017 12.23 -11.41 -16.84
N HIS A 1018 12.09 -11.01 -18.11
CA HIS A 1018 11.92 -9.60 -18.50
C HIS A 1018 10.56 -9.02 -18.12
N ILE A 1019 10.55 -7.81 -17.52
CA ILE A 1019 9.33 -7.07 -17.17
C ILE A 1019 9.27 -5.79 -18.01
N TYR A 1020 8.17 -5.62 -18.76
CA TYR A 1020 7.92 -4.46 -19.62
C TYR A 1020 6.60 -3.79 -19.26
N ASP A 1021 6.55 -2.46 -19.23
CA ASP A 1021 5.38 -1.70 -18.76
C ASP A 1021 5.32 -0.27 -19.35
N TYR A 1022 4.16 0.38 -19.27
CA TYR A 1022 3.92 1.76 -19.71
C TYR A 1022 4.08 2.80 -18.57
N GLY A 1023 5.00 2.52 -17.64
CA GLY A 1023 5.42 3.40 -16.55
C GLY A 1023 4.34 3.77 -15.54
N PHE A 1024 4.59 4.83 -14.75
CA PHE A 1024 3.65 5.34 -13.73
C PHE A 1024 2.26 5.66 -14.31
N PHE A 1025 2.23 6.28 -15.50
CA PHE A 1025 1.00 6.67 -16.16
C PHE A 1025 0.15 5.46 -16.59
N ALA A 1026 0.77 4.35 -17.03
CA ALA A 1026 0.08 3.21 -17.63
C ALA A 1026 -0.77 3.63 -18.86
N SER A 1027 -0.15 4.38 -19.77
CA SER A 1027 -0.78 4.93 -20.97
C SER A 1027 0.13 4.85 -22.18
N GLN A 1028 -0.41 4.48 -23.34
CA GLN A 1028 0.25 4.56 -24.63
C GLN A 1028 -0.32 5.74 -25.43
N ARG A 1029 0.47 6.80 -25.66
CA ARG A 1029 0.08 7.87 -26.59
C ARG A 1029 0.19 7.35 -28.03
N VAL A 1030 -0.87 7.53 -28.82
CA VAL A 1030 -0.95 7.01 -30.20
C VAL A 1030 -0.75 8.10 -31.26
N ALA A 1031 -1.51 9.19 -31.16
CA ALA A 1031 -1.50 10.30 -32.12
C ALA A 1031 -1.80 11.63 -31.40
N ALA A 1032 -1.66 12.75 -32.10
CA ALA A 1032 -2.26 14.03 -31.70
C ALA A 1032 -3.43 14.39 -32.63
N ILE A 1033 -4.43 15.12 -32.14
CA ILE A 1033 -5.41 15.82 -32.99
C ILE A 1033 -5.06 17.30 -33.04
N GLN A 1034 -4.90 17.85 -34.24
CA GLN A 1034 -4.63 19.28 -34.45
C GLN A 1034 -5.90 20.12 -34.32
N GLY A 1035 -7.05 19.55 -34.68
CA GLY A 1035 -8.36 20.18 -34.69
C GLY A 1035 -9.30 19.40 -35.61
N MET A 1036 -10.41 20.03 -36.01
CA MET A 1036 -11.33 19.49 -37.00
C MET A 1036 -11.16 20.16 -38.36
N TYR A 1037 -11.42 19.42 -39.44
CA TYR A 1037 -11.60 19.96 -40.79
C TYR A 1037 -12.80 19.27 -41.46
N ASN A 1038 -13.81 20.06 -41.86
CA ASN A 1038 -15.05 19.58 -42.50
C ASN A 1038 -15.75 18.44 -41.73
N GLY A 1039 -15.81 18.54 -40.39
CA GLY A 1039 -16.47 17.56 -39.52
C GLY A 1039 -15.66 16.29 -39.23
N LYS A 1040 -14.36 16.26 -39.54
CA LYS A 1040 -13.45 15.14 -39.25
C LYS A 1040 -12.22 15.60 -38.46
N TYR A 1041 -11.71 14.75 -37.58
CA TYR A 1041 -10.45 15.03 -36.89
C TYR A 1041 -9.25 15.04 -37.85
N VAL A 1042 -8.32 15.97 -37.63
CA VAL A 1042 -7.02 16.03 -38.32
C VAL A 1042 -5.95 15.44 -37.40
N TYR A 1043 -5.58 14.19 -37.66
CA TYR A 1043 -4.54 13.45 -36.95
C TYR A 1043 -3.14 13.92 -37.36
N ASN A 1044 -2.24 14.00 -36.37
CA ASN A 1044 -0.80 14.05 -36.54
C ASN A 1044 -0.21 12.75 -35.96
N PHE A 1045 0.48 11.98 -36.79
CA PHE A 1045 1.03 10.67 -36.42
C PHE A 1045 2.51 10.53 -36.83
N ASN A 1046 3.33 10.13 -35.87
CA ASN A 1046 4.74 9.80 -36.06
C ASN A 1046 4.97 8.33 -35.69
N THR A 1047 5.08 8.05 -34.39
CA THR A 1047 5.19 6.72 -33.77
C THR A 1047 4.55 6.79 -32.37
N PRO A 1048 3.75 5.80 -31.93
CA PRO A 1048 3.24 5.73 -30.56
C PRO A 1048 4.33 5.51 -29.50
N ASP A 1049 3.98 5.77 -28.24
CA ASP A 1049 4.80 5.38 -27.10
C ASP A 1049 5.04 3.86 -27.09
N ALA A 1050 6.20 3.42 -26.61
CA ALA A 1050 6.57 2.01 -26.46
C ALA A 1050 6.75 1.64 -24.99
N PRO A 1051 6.49 0.37 -24.57
CA PRO A 1051 6.68 -0.05 -23.19
C PRO A 1051 8.17 -0.11 -22.83
N THR A 1052 8.50 0.39 -21.65
CA THR A 1052 9.87 0.44 -21.09
C THR A 1052 10.14 -0.74 -20.16
N VAL A 1053 11.41 -1.03 -19.89
CA VAL A 1053 11.81 -2.01 -18.86
C VAL A 1053 11.35 -1.52 -17.48
N ALA A 1054 10.59 -2.35 -16.76
CA ALA A 1054 9.98 -1.98 -15.48
C ALA A 1054 10.94 -2.16 -14.29
N ASN A 1055 12.14 -1.59 -14.40
CA ASN A 1055 13.22 -1.72 -13.41
C ASN A 1055 13.21 -0.62 -12.33
N ALA A 1056 12.43 0.44 -12.50
CA ALA A 1056 12.42 1.60 -11.61
C ALA A 1056 11.36 1.52 -10.49
N ASP A 1057 11.76 1.89 -9.28
CA ASP A 1057 10.84 2.12 -8.15
C ASP A 1057 9.99 3.41 -8.35
N ALA A 1058 9.14 3.74 -7.38
CA ALA A 1058 8.32 4.96 -7.42
C ALA A 1058 9.14 6.27 -7.36
N ASP A 1059 10.40 6.20 -6.95
CA ASP A 1059 11.34 7.33 -6.93
C ASP A 1059 12.15 7.46 -8.23
N GLY A 1060 12.07 6.49 -9.14
CA GLY A 1060 12.84 6.41 -10.38
C GLY A 1060 14.15 5.63 -10.29
N PHE A 1061 14.47 5.02 -9.14
CA PHE A 1061 15.72 4.28 -8.93
C PHE A 1061 15.63 2.86 -9.48
N ASN A 1062 16.67 2.44 -10.20
CA ASN A 1062 16.80 1.10 -10.72
C ASN A 1062 16.97 0.09 -9.57
N VAL A 1063 16.09 -0.92 -9.47
CA VAL A 1063 16.19 -2.02 -8.50
C VAL A 1063 16.37 -3.40 -9.16
N GLY A 1064 16.49 -3.43 -10.49
CA GLY A 1064 16.96 -4.60 -11.26
C GLY A 1064 16.05 -5.82 -11.22
N VAL A 1065 14.72 -5.65 -11.18
CA VAL A 1065 13.74 -6.76 -11.14
C VAL A 1065 13.58 -7.52 -12.45
N SER A 1066 13.98 -6.92 -13.58
CA SER A 1066 13.90 -7.53 -14.93
C SER A 1066 15.10 -8.40 -15.31
N GLN A 1067 16.11 -8.45 -14.45
CA GLN A 1067 17.29 -9.31 -14.60
C GLN A 1067 17.51 -10.16 -13.34
N TRP A 1068 18.44 -11.10 -13.38
CA TRP A 1068 18.87 -11.82 -12.19
C TRP A 1068 19.69 -10.92 -11.25
N SER A 1069 19.64 -11.21 -9.95
CA SER A 1069 20.58 -10.64 -8.96
C SER A 1069 20.76 -11.56 -7.76
N VAL A 1070 21.93 -11.56 -7.12
CA VAL A 1070 22.21 -12.38 -5.93
C VAL A 1070 22.37 -11.53 -4.67
N GLN A 1071 21.85 -12.01 -3.53
CA GLN A 1071 22.15 -11.53 -2.18
C GLN A 1071 22.75 -12.69 -1.37
N LEU A 1072 23.85 -12.43 -0.65
CA LEU A 1072 24.47 -13.35 0.30
C LEU A 1072 24.00 -12.99 1.71
N GLY A 1073 23.65 -13.98 2.53
CA GLY A 1073 23.31 -13.78 3.93
C GLY A 1073 24.06 -14.71 4.87
N PHE A 1074 24.22 -14.25 6.11
CA PHE A 1074 24.80 -15.01 7.22
C PHE A 1074 23.98 -14.77 8.49
N ARG A 1075 23.82 -15.82 9.30
CA ARG A 1075 23.16 -15.77 10.61
C ARG A 1075 23.85 -16.72 11.58
N TYR A 1076 24.00 -16.29 12.82
CA TYR A 1076 24.48 -17.09 13.93
C TYR A 1076 23.40 -17.11 15.01
N LYS A 1077 22.82 -18.28 15.29
CA LYS A 1077 21.78 -18.51 16.30
C LYS A 1077 22.43 -19.10 17.57
N PHE A 1078 21.99 -18.60 18.72
CA PHE A 1078 22.41 -19.03 20.06
C PHE A 1078 21.23 -19.02 21.02
#